data_AF-A0A9X0DGT3-F1
#
_entry.id   AF-A0A9X0DGT3-F1
#
_cell.length_a   1.000
_cell.length_b   1.000
_cell.length_c   1.000
_cell.angle_alpha   90.00
_cell.angle_beta   90.00
_cell.angle_gamma   90.00
#
_symmetry.space_group_name_H-M   'P 1'
#
loop_
_entity.id
_entity.type
_entity.pdbx_description
1 polymer ?
#
loop_
_entity_poly.entity_id
_entity_poly.type
_entity_poly.pdbx_seq_one_letter_code
_entity_poly.pdbx_strand_id
1 'polypeptide(L)'
;MLGPTGFNVKNFFYPFGNTPAVNLLQSRCPVCEDDDPVRVLLLGCGDPRNLLFTLWCNEDEPIKWEFLCCDSETAILAEIESTKREQYITKEGIKVKGGRKQYASGLRSAGGNWENSIEIVVHAFEGFWDHGVIAGNSQDVEALVRDGRRVNPLMAITSAGNLFSISSSSDPLLGFRLANAFDDENSSQEELKENAVRLAKTQFQKWCTSFREKACHGGITVRLYCGDALRFSYALQSLRDHGTPGTNILSLYTAAWRSAPLILDSIDTSNDLHAFDIIDTNNLADPLGILNLLPAISPLLSRKATSVLFTETLSMYTKDLVDTLSHILCSDTTTMSLLLGLAPSGHLFGFTTYAVGLDAQRQFSVHRNNTSSYHLRIEWRCPNIEDPVGRRLVFEPRELAQFFFKLYLKMFEVESISPTTGREIDRQKYNRLSFAALVSLAKGCMKSDELQTFAECLLKLMEKDNTLYNGALQLLELFMHFYQLGICSQPSILELPREIMLAIRKGFKHGPLSIPDPNADASSLVQQNIPDVVWISLSIPREDLKSLKKYSQYLSVGLQIKIWHTKSKTAAHFSSLQCFFGSLIQRPGDNDIYDAIEDRSGSKGSSNLVVTCAVPSLVLMIDSRESTQIELAYLNTGASMERFGQKTKCRMAICSYGLDDENVLIMERPPGIELRYNPLDNATTRSTTPPSRDLCFVRMKDDSSIETMEIRKEFEHSDDERAIRARQISPCTISERLNSNEITQVQFPYPISLREATIDFSKEIKTLIAKPSLALDDMGYNLDPFPIVLKSSDPYCLTLPRVNLNQQPIISAVGPKTTEWISNLMHSMFSARERSYWHKSKNMIKEDATALFAIKKYINNMVVSFVQPSSLGRKQTFLFESPGFRRISMILFVSALRHNIDQSSVVLDAYVLPLQGLNPLIIPVLETLLAHETTQPVSYGMRDIDEQLVRKLLPATVEACRKNWNHGPSCKYRQYTSISAYTSSNQSPICSCGEGKNAEDFPHIKGWELLKKHTTRIALMPLSTVDYVESHYSQEEHEKYEKELRVMNTSRDFGIDLQKLRIVDRVVVVDPRACKMCGDVPRVGLEHKLCSRCNGVRYCGEGCQKADWKDHRKVCKPRVVGK
;
A
#
# COMPACT_ATOMS: atom_id res chain seq x y z
N MET A 1 21.63 -4.46 -10.70
CA MET A 1 20.30 -3.89 -10.34
C MET A 1 19.41 -5.05 -9.89
N LEU A 2 18.48 -4.86 -8.95
CA LEU A 2 17.58 -5.95 -8.52
C LEU A 2 16.45 -6.24 -9.52
N GLY A 3 16.24 -5.37 -10.50
CA GLY A 3 15.52 -5.68 -11.74
C GLY A 3 16.46 -5.73 -12.95
N PRO A 4 15.94 -6.07 -14.15
CA PRO A 4 16.68 -5.98 -15.40
C PRO A 4 17.23 -4.57 -15.63
N THR A 5 18.48 -4.47 -16.07
CA THR A 5 19.10 -3.16 -16.31
C THR A 5 18.55 -2.54 -17.59
N GLY A 6 17.71 -1.52 -17.43
CA GLY A 6 17.08 -0.79 -18.53
C GLY A 6 17.93 0.37 -19.03
N PHE A 7 18.15 0.45 -20.35
CA PHE A 7 18.77 1.59 -21.02
C PHE A 7 17.72 2.66 -21.37
N ASN A 8 17.74 3.80 -20.66
CA ASN A 8 16.85 4.94 -20.90
C ASN A 8 17.63 6.17 -21.40
N VAL A 9 17.11 6.83 -22.43
CA VAL A 9 17.71 8.08 -22.96
C VAL A 9 17.07 9.34 -22.38
N LYS A 10 15.90 9.22 -21.75
CA LYS A 10 15.21 10.31 -21.06
C LYS A 10 15.01 9.93 -19.60
N ASN A 11 15.59 10.70 -18.68
CA ASN A 11 15.30 10.63 -17.26
C ASN A 11 14.44 11.85 -16.92
N PHE A 12 13.25 11.61 -16.35
CA PHE A 12 12.40 12.70 -15.87
C PHE A 12 12.68 12.96 -14.40
N PHE A 13 12.77 14.24 -14.05
CA PHE A 13 12.80 14.71 -12.69
C PHE A 13 11.38 15.03 -12.23
N TYR A 14 11.06 14.65 -10.99
CA TYR A 14 9.77 14.89 -10.36
C TYR A 14 9.98 15.82 -9.16
N PRO A 15 9.97 17.16 -9.37
CA PRO A 15 10.17 18.13 -8.28
C PRO A 15 8.99 18.21 -7.31
N PHE A 16 7.86 17.64 -7.73
CA PHE A 16 6.65 17.53 -6.95
C PHE A 16 6.24 16.06 -6.98
N GLY A 17 5.84 15.55 -5.85
CA GLY A 17 5.25 14.24 -5.79
C GLY A 17 3.89 14.23 -6.49
N ASN A 18 3.46 13.03 -6.83
CA ASN A 18 2.36 12.75 -7.74
C ASN A 18 1.11 12.20 -7.03
N THR A 19 1.02 12.39 -5.71
CA THR A 19 -0.13 12.01 -4.85
C THR A 19 -0.37 13.07 -3.75
N PRO A 20 -1.52 13.18 -3.09
CA PRO A 20 -1.68 14.11 -1.97
C PRO A 20 -0.75 13.79 -0.78
N ALA A 21 -0.31 14.80 -0.02
CA ALA A 21 0.51 14.58 1.18
C ALA A 21 -0.23 13.75 2.24
N VAL A 22 0.47 12.81 2.87
CA VAL A 22 -0.12 11.86 3.86
C VAL A 22 0.48 12.03 5.26
N ASN A 23 -0.36 11.86 6.29
CA ASN A 23 0.06 11.90 7.68
C ASN A 23 0.60 10.51 8.08
N LEU A 24 1.91 10.40 8.24
CA LEU A 24 2.59 9.13 8.51
C LEU A 24 2.36 8.61 9.93
N LEU A 25 1.95 9.46 10.89
CA LEU A 25 1.67 9.06 12.28
C LEU A 25 0.23 8.64 12.54
N GLN A 26 -0.62 8.60 11.52
CA GLN A 26 -2.04 8.28 11.69
C GLN A 26 -2.32 6.99 12.48
N SER A 27 -1.38 6.03 12.48
CA SER A 27 -1.48 4.71 13.12
C SER A 27 -0.61 4.56 14.38
N ARG A 28 0.04 5.63 14.85
CA ARG A 28 0.97 5.60 16.00
C ARG A 28 0.31 6.11 17.30
N CYS A 29 0.70 5.48 18.41
CA CYS A 29 0.34 5.91 19.76
C CYS A 29 0.95 7.28 20.12
N PRO A 30 0.20 8.19 20.80
CA PRO A 30 0.76 9.41 21.37
C PRO A 30 1.95 9.10 22.29
N VAL A 31 2.97 9.94 22.21
CA VAL A 31 4.25 9.79 22.91
C VAL A 31 4.16 10.36 24.33
N CYS A 32 4.72 9.65 25.31
CA CYS A 32 5.08 10.21 26.62
C CYS A 32 6.41 10.97 26.51
N GLU A 33 6.66 12.00 27.33
CA GLU A 33 7.90 12.81 27.27
C GLU A 33 9.22 11.98 27.33
N ASP A 34 9.13 10.73 27.82
CA ASP A 34 10.24 9.78 27.95
C ASP A 34 10.35 8.71 26.82
N ASP A 35 9.52 8.71 25.77
CA ASP A 35 9.67 7.71 24.67
C ASP A 35 10.88 8.04 23.77
N ASP A 36 11.48 6.99 23.20
CA ASP A 36 12.47 7.09 22.12
C ASP A 36 11.95 7.89 20.91
N PRO A 37 12.84 8.56 20.15
CA PRO A 37 12.48 9.25 18.91
C PRO A 37 11.72 8.36 17.92
N VAL A 38 10.76 8.95 17.20
CA VAL A 38 10.07 8.27 16.10
C VAL A 38 11.02 8.11 14.93
N ARG A 39 11.27 6.87 14.53
CA ARG A 39 12.12 6.58 13.37
C ARG A 39 11.29 6.31 12.14
N VAL A 40 11.51 7.13 11.12
CA VAL A 40 10.79 7.10 9.85
C VAL A 40 11.78 6.90 8.71
N LEU A 41 11.62 5.83 7.95
CA LEU A 41 12.33 5.60 6.70
C LEU A 41 11.44 6.02 5.53
N LEU A 42 11.89 6.99 4.76
CA LEU A 42 11.22 7.44 3.54
C LEU A 42 12.07 7.01 2.33
N LEU A 43 11.48 6.25 1.40
CA LEU A 43 12.14 5.79 0.17
C LEU A 43 11.40 6.38 -1.04
N GLY A 44 12.13 7.00 -1.97
CA GLY A 44 11.54 7.72 -3.10
C GLY A 44 10.98 9.08 -2.69
N CYS A 45 11.76 9.81 -1.87
CA CYS A 45 11.43 11.11 -1.31
C CYS A 45 11.60 12.22 -2.35
N GLY A 46 10.76 12.22 -3.39
CA GLY A 46 10.84 13.22 -4.46
C GLY A 46 10.70 14.67 -3.96
N ASP A 47 10.02 14.86 -2.80
CA ASP A 47 9.85 16.13 -2.11
C ASP A 47 9.64 15.92 -0.59
N PRO A 48 9.65 16.99 0.25
CA PRO A 48 9.46 16.88 1.69
C PRO A 48 7.99 16.92 2.15
N ARG A 49 6.98 16.84 1.27
CA ARG A 49 5.58 17.13 1.64
C ARG A 49 5.02 16.20 2.72
N ASN A 50 5.34 14.91 2.68
CA ASN A 50 4.82 13.94 3.65
C ASN A 50 5.41 14.21 5.02
N LEU A 51 6.69 14.60 5.08
CA LEU A 51 7.37 15.04 6.29
C LEU A 51 6.72 16.33 6.83
N LEU A 52 6.59 17.37 5.99
CA LEU A 52 6.03 18.66 6.38
C LEU A 52 4.57 18.55 6.86
N PHE A 53 3.74 17.81 6.11
CA PHE A 53 2.34 17.57 6.45
C PHE A 53 2.19 16.75 7.73
N THR A 54 2.99 15.70 7.90
CA THR A 54 2.99 14.88 9.13
C THR A 54 3.34 15.73 10.36
N LEU A 55 4.36 16.58 10.28
CA LEU A 55 4.74 17.44 11.41
C LEU A 55 3.64 18.43 11.77
N TRP A 56 2.97 19.01 10.78
CA TRP A 56 1.86 19.93 11.00
C TRP A 56 0.63 19.25 11.63
N CYS A 57 0.24 18.07 11.14
CA CYS A 57 -0.86 17.31 11.74
C CYS A 57 -0.60 16.94 13.21
N ASN A 58 0.68 16.88 13.63
CA ASN A 58 1.11 16.49 14.97
C ASN A 58 1.87 17.63 15.70
N GLU A 59 1.58 18.89 15.36
CA GLU A 59 2.34 20.06 15.85
C GLU A 59 2.29 20.20 17.38
N ASP A 60 1.18 19.80 18.00
CA ASP A 60 0.96 19.88 19.45
C ASP A 60 1.59 18.74 20.25
N GLU A 61 2.17 17.73 19.59
CA GLU A 61 2.73 16.57 20.30
C GLU A 61 4.22 16.77 20.60
N PRO A 62 4.69 16.54 21.85
CA PRO A 62 6.09 16.69 22.24
C PRO A 62 6.94 15.51 21.74
N ILE A 63 7.02 15.35 20.42
CA ILE A 63 7.65 14.22 19.75
C ILE A 63 9.02 14.61 19.20
N LYS A 64 10.01 13.75 19.44
CA LYS A 64 11.31 13.77 18.74
C LYS A 64 11.27 12.88 17.50
N TRP A 65 11.92 13.32 16.43
CA TRP A 65 11.86 12.69 15.11
C TRP A 65 13.24 12.37 14.55
N GLU A 66 13.35 11.22 13.92
CA GLU A 66 14.48 10.81 13.11
C GLU A 66 13.98 10.34 11.74
N PHE A 67 14.11 11.22 10.75
CA PHE A 67 13.82 10.91 9.36
C PHE A 67 15.08 10.43 8.65
N LEU A 68 15.02 9.27 8.03
CA LEU A 68 16.02 8.79 7.07
C LEU A 68 15.37 8.79 5.68
N CYS A 69 15.84 9.68 4.81
CA CYS A 69 15.27 9.87 3.48
C CYS A 69 16.23 9.36 2.41
N CYS A 70 15.71 8.57 1.47
CA CYS A 70 16.44 8.10 0.30
C CYS A 70 15.73 8.57 -0.98
N ASP A 71 16.49 9.18 -1.88
CA ASP A 71 16.07 9.42 -3.27
C ASP A 71 17.22 9.20 -4.26
N SER A 72 16.89 8.97 -5.52
CA SER A 72 17.83 8.78 -6.62
C SER A 72 18.37 10.09 -7.22
N GLU A 73 17.69 11.22 -7.01
CA GLU A 73 18.04 12.50 -7.64
C GLU A 73 18.85 13.43 -6.72
N THR A 74 20.10 13.70 -7.10
CA THR A 74 21.02 14.58 -6.35
C THR A 74 20.49 16.00 -6.16
N ALA A 75 19.63 16.48 -7.06
CA ALA A 75 19.03 17.82 -6.99
C ALA A 75 18.13 18.03 -5.78
N ILE A 76 17.56 16.94 -5.25
CA ILE A 76 16.76 16.95 -4.02
C ILE A 76 17.64 17.29 -2.81
N LEU A 77 18.97 17.12 -2.92
CA LEU A 77 19.94 17.29 -1.83
C LEU A 77 20.83 18.53 -1.96
N ALA A 78 20.77 19.26 -3.07
CA ALA A 78 21.85 20.14 -3.52
C ALA A 78 21.91 21.55 -2.86
N GLU A 79 21.25 21.79 -1.73
CA GLU A 79 21.26 23.11 -1.07
C GLU A 79 22.16 23.17 0.17
N ILE A 80 23.47 22.93 -0.02
CA ILE A 80 24.52 23.29 0.95
C ILE A 80 25.66 24.14 0.34
N GLU A 81 25.84 24.18 -0.99
CA GLU A 81 26.87 25.01 -1.64
C GLU A 81 26.28 25.94 -2.72
N SER A 82 25.44 26.91 -2.33
CA SER A 82 24.93 27.92 -3.26
C SER A 82 25.92 29.08 -3.46
N THR A 83 26.98 28.86 -4.23
CA THR A 83 27.59 29.96 -5.01
C THR A 83 27.66 29.59 -6.48
N LYS A 84 26.81 30.29 -7.25
CA LYS A 84 26.74 30.37 -8.72
C LYS A 84 25.97 29.26 -9.43
N ARG A 85 24.80 29.62 -9.95
CA ARG A 85 24.42 29.41 -11.36
C ARG A 85 23.13 30.17 -11.67
N GLU A 86 23.27 31.34 -12.28
CA GLU A 86 22.20 31.92 -13.10
C GLU A 86 22.22 31.20 -14.45
N GLN A 87 21.10 30.58 -14.84
CA GLN A 87 20.90 30.12 -16.21
C GLN A 87 19.59 30.67 -16.77
N TYR A 88 19.73 31.40 -17.86
CA TYR A 88 18.64 31.91 -18.69
C TYR A 88 18.30 30.83 -19.73
N ILE A 89 17.04 30.40 -19.81
CA ILE A 89 16.52 29.60 -20.93
C ILE A 89 15.73 30.56 -21.83
N THR A 90 16.29 30.87 -22.99
CA THR A 90 15.60 31.62 -24.05
C THR A 90 14.56 30.74 -24.75
N LYS A 91 13.43 31.38 -25.12
CA LYS A 91 12.32 30.80 -25.88
C LYS A 91 12.80 30.21 -27.22
N GLU A 92 13.10 28.92 -27.26
CA GLU A 92 12.92 28.10 -28.45
C GLU A 92 11.86 27.04 -28.17
N GLY A 93 10.90 26.94 -29.08
CA GLY A 93 9.60 26.29 -28.84
C GLY A 93 9.72 24.83 -28.39
N ILE A 94 9.33 24.60 -27.13
CA ILE A 94 8.96 23.27 -26.64
C ILE A 94 7.65 22.88 -27.35
N LYS A 95 7.76 22.30 -28.55
CA LYS A 95 6.63 21.60 -29.18
C LYS A 95 6.41 20.30 -28.40
N VAL A 96 5.46 20.32 -27.47
CA VAL A 96 4.87 19.11 -26.88
C VAL A 96 4.20 18.33 -28.02
N LYS A 97 4.90 17.34 -28.58
CA LYS A 97 4.33 16.42 -29.58
C LYS A 97 3.44 15.41 -28.86
N GLY A 98 2.16 15.68 -28.88
CA GLY A 98 1.10 14.80 -28.38
C GLY A 98 -0.07 15.65 -27.95
N GLY A 99 -1.25 15.47 -28.55
CA GLY A 99 -2.46 16.18 -28.12
C GLY A 99 -2.63 16.02 -26.61
N ARG A 100 -3.00 17.11 -25.91
CA ARG A 100 -3.15 17.13 -24.45
C ARG A 100 -4.13 16.02 -24.03
N LYS A 101 -3.60 14.89 -23.55
CA LYS A 101 -4.40 13.94 -22.79
C LYS A 101 -4.84 14.70 -21.54
N GLN A 102 -6.15 14.85 -21.32
CA GLN A 102 -6.68 15.50 -20.11
C GLN A 102 -6.12 14.78 -18.88
N TYR A 103 -5.33 15.51 -18.07
CA TYR A 103 -4.62 14.96 -16.93
C TYR A 103 -5.45 15.20 -15.68
N ALA A 104 -6.16 14.17 -15.20
CA ALA A 104 -7.12 14.27 -14.10
C ALA A 104 -6.58 13.68 -12.77
N SER A 105 -5.27 13.50 -12.64
CA SER A 105 -4.65 13.05 -11.38
C SER A 105 -4.83 14.03 -10.23
N GLY A 106 -4.90 15.34 -10.53
CA GLY A 106 -5.14 16.42 -9.57
C GLY A 106 -6.43 16.27 -8.76
N LEU A 107 -7.42 15.51 -9.26
CA LEU A 107 -8.71 15.30 -8.57
C LEU A 107 -8.55 14.65 -7.20
N ARG A 108 -7.44 13.91 -6.98
CA ARG A 108 -7.14 13.30 -5.68
C ARG A 108 -6.96 14.35 -4.58
N SER A 109 -6.43 15.52 -4.91
CA SER A 109 -6.24 16.62 -3.96
C SER A 109 -7.56 17.19 -3.46
N ALA A 110 -8.64 17.09 -4.24
CA ALA A 110 -9.97 17.55 -3.85
C ALA A 110 -10.75 16.55 -2.96
N GLY A 111 -10.19 15.36 -2.69
CA GLY A 111 -10.74 14.40 -1.74
C GLY A 111 -12.21 14.04 -2.00
N GLY A 112 -13.05 14.15 -0.96
CA GLY A 112 -14.49 13.89 -1.03
C GLY A 112 -15.28 14.84 -1.94
N ASN A 113 -14.76 16.05 -2.21
CA ASN A 113 -15.42 17.07 -3.02
C ASN A 113 -14.87 17.12 -4.47
N TRP A 114 -14.35 15.98 -4.95
CA TRP A 114 -13.65 15.91 -6.24
C TRP A 114 -14.56 16.21 -7.44
N GLU A 115 -15.85 15.89 -7.37
CA GLU A 115 -16.81 16.13 -8.46
C GLU A 115 -16.94 17.62 -8.78
N ASN A 116 -17.00 18.47 -7.75
CA ASN A 116 -17.07 19.93 -7.93
C ASN A 116 -15.72 20.54 -8.38
N SER A 117 -14.62 19.80 -8.24
CA SER A 117 -13.27 20.27 -8.59
C SER A 117 -12.85 20.01 -10.04
N ILE A 118 -13.61 19.20 -10.80
CA ILE A 118 -13.15 18.61 -12.07
C ILE A 118 -12.59 19.65 -13.04
N GLU A 119 -13.41 20.64 -13.36
CA GLU A 119 -13.07 21.68 -14.34
C GLU A 119 -11.90 22.54 -13.84
N ILE A 120 -11.94 22.97 -12.58
CA ILE A 120 -10.94 23.85 -11.98
C ILE A 120 -9.56 23.21 -11.94
N VAL A 121 -9.47 21.95 -11.52
CA VAL A 121 -8.20 21.23 -11.42
C VAL A 121 -7.58 21.00 -12.80
N VAL A 122 -8.38 20.62 -13.79
CA VAL A 122 -7.90 20.44 -15.17
C VAL A 122 -7.38 21.75 -15.74
N HIS A 123 -8.10 22.86 -15.58
CA HIS A 123 -7.64 24.17 -16.01
C HIS A 123 -6.41 24.66 -15.23
N ALA A 124 -6.33 24.36 -13.93
CA ALA A 124 -5.19 24.74 -13.12
C ALA A 124 -3.90 24.04 -13.59
N PHE A 125 -4.01 22.76 -13.95
CA PHE A 125 -2.93 21.99 -14.54
C PHE A 125 -2.47 22.57 -15.88
N GLU A 126 -3.40 22.85 -16.80
CA GLU A 126 -3.07 23.48 -18.09
C GLU A 126 -2.43 24.86 -17.89
N GLY A 127 -2.98 25.67 -16.98
CA GLY A 127 -2.46 26.99 -16.63
C GLY A 127 -1.02 26.96 -16.15
N PHE A 128 -0.64 25.94 -15.36
CA PHE A 128 0.75 25.74 -14.94
C PHE A 128 1.69 25.49 -16.12
N TRP A 129 1.33 24.59 -17.04
CA TRP A 129 2.18 24.28 -18.19
C TRP A 129 2.22 25.41 -19.24
N ASP A 130 1.16 26.23 -19.31
CA ASP A 130 1.10 27.36 -20.25
C ASP A 130 1.85 28.60 -19.74
N HIS A 131 1.89 28.83 -18.42
CA HIS A 131 2.43 30.08 -17.83
C HIS A 131 3.65 29.88 -16.93
N GLY A 132 3.89 28.66 -16.43
CA GLY A 132 4.95 28.36 -15.45
C GLY A 132 4.59 28.68 -14.00
N VAL A 133 3.34 29.07 -13.71
CA VAL A 133 2.83 29.35 -12.35
C VAL A 133 1.52 28.62 -12.11
N ILE A 134 1.23 28.28 -10.84
CA ILE A 134 0.07 27.46 -10.49
C ILE A 134 -1.23 28.12 -10.96
N ALA A 135 -1.99 27.39 -11.76
CA ALA A 135 -3.23 27.81 -12.40
C ALA A 135 -3.14 29.05 -13.31
N GLY A 136 -1.95 29.60 -13.59
CA GLY A 136 -1.83 30.83 -14.38
C GLY A 136 -2.56 32.03 -13.75
N ASN A 137 -2.58 32.13 -12.41
CA ASN A 137 -3.21 33.27 -11.74
C ASN A 137 -2.47 34.58 -12.05
N SER A 138 -3.21 35.68 -12.23
CA SER A 138 -2.69 36.96 -12.70
C SER A 138 -1.57 37.50 -11.82
N GLN A 139 -1.74 37.44 -10.50
CA GLN A 139 -0.77 37.93 -9.52
C GLN A 139 0.60 37.23 -9.64
N ASP A 140 0.62 35.90 -9.76
CA ASP A 140 1.86 35.13 -9.89
C ASP A 140 2.46 35.28 -11.28
N VAL A 141 1.64 35.40 -12.33
CA VAL A 141 2.14 35.69 -13.68
C VAL A 141 2.84 37.04 -13.71
N GLU A 142 2.25 38.07 -13.10
CA GLU A 142 2.88 39.39 -12.98
C GLU A 142 4.17 39.35 -12.16
N ALA A 143 4.19 38.60 -11.05
CA ALA A 143 5.40 38.38 -10.26
C ALA A 143 6.51 37.71 -11.09
N LEU A 144 6.17 36.62 -11.80
CA LEU A 144 7.10 35.92 -12.68
C LEU A 144 7.66 36.85 -13.78
N VAL A 145 6.84 37.75 -14.33
CA VAL A 145 7.31 38.75 -15.31
C VAL A 145 8.29 39.74 -14.68
N ARG A 146 7.99 40.25 -13.48
CA ARG A 146 8.90 41.15 -12.74
C ARG A 146 10.24 40.48 -12.42
N ASP A 147 10.22 39.19 -12.10
CA ASP A 147 11.40 38.39 -11.77
C ASP A 147 12.16 37.88 -13.01
N GLY A 148 11.84 38.40 -14.19
CA GLY A 148 12.56 38.09 -15.44
C GLY A 148 12.22 36.73 -16.05
N ARG A 149 11.09 36.12 -15.66
CA ARG A 149 10.58 34.83 -16.17
C ARG A 149 11.56 33.67 -15.98
N ARG A 150 12.27 33.67 -14.85
CA ARG A 150 13.24 32.64 -14.50
C ARG A 150 12.54 31.36 -14.06
N VAL A 151 13.07 30.21 -14.48
CA VAL A 151 12.62 28.90 -14.00
C VAL A 151 13.12 28.72 -12.56
N ASN A 152 12.33 28.04 -11.73
CA ASN A 152 12.77 27.66 -10.38
C ASN A 152 14.10 26.87 -10.47
N PRO A 153 15.19 27.31 -9.82
CA PRO A 153 16.49 26.63 -9.89
C PRO A 153 16.44 25.16 -9.49
N LEU A 154 15.56 24.78 -8.55
CA LEU A 154 15.35 23.39 -8.14
C LEU A 154 14.84 22.49 -9.28
N MET A 155 14.21 23.08 -10.30
CA MET A 155 13.73 22.39 -11.49
C MET A 155 14.77 22.34 -12.62
N ALA A 156 15.83 23.14 -12.53
CA ALA A 156 16.85 23.28 -13.57
C ALA A 156 18.07 22.40 -13.32
N ILE A 157 18.32 22.02 -12.06
CA ILE A 157 19.40 21.13 -11.65
C ILE A 157 18.82 19.72 -11.51
N THR A 158 19.34 18.75 -12.28
CA THR A 158 18.93 17.34 -12.19
C THR A 158 20.14 16.44 -12.45
N SER A 159 20.04 15.14 -12.16
CA SER A 159 21.07 14.16 -12.55
C SER A 159 21.32 14.14 -14.07
N ALA A 160 20.39 14.66 -14.88
CA ALA A 160 20.53 14.82 -16.33
C ALA A 160 21.35 16.06 -16.76
N GLY A 161 21.86 16.86 -15.81
CA GLY A 161 22.62 18.09 -16.04
C GLY A 161 21.74 19.33 -16.15
N ASN A 162 22.20 20.34 -16.89
CA ASN A 162 21.52 21.64 -17.08
C ASN A 162 20.38 21.55 -18.12
N LEU A 163 19.45 20.60 -17.99
CA LEU A 163 18.28 20.47 -18.86
C LEU A 163 16.98 20.53 -18.05
N PHE A 164 15.97 21.19 -18.60
CA PHE A 164 14.61 21.13 -18.08
C PHE A 164 14.00 19.76 -18.41
N SER A 165 14.07 18.84 -17.45
CA SER A 165 13.64 17.44 -17.62
C SER A 165 12.47 17.07 -16.71
N ILE A 166 11.56 18.02 -16.42
CA ILE A 166 10.37 17.73 -15.64
C ILE A 166 9.42 16.84 -16.45
N SER A 167 8.80 15.86 -15.80
CA SER A 167 7.75 15.06 -16.43
C SER A 167 6.55 15.93 -16.83
N SER A 168 5.98 15.70 -18.03
CA SER A 168 4.75 16.39 -18.45
C SER A 168 3.53 16.07 -17.60
N SER A 169 3.64 15.12 -16.66
CA SER A 169 2.62 14.79 -15.67
C SER A 169 2.73 15.55 -14.36
N SER A 170 3.77 16.37 -14.16
CA SER A 170 3.98 17.10 -12.92
C SER A 170 2.89 18.15 -12.71
N ASP A 171 2.27 18.11 -11.52
CA ASP A 171 1.20 18.98 -11.09
C ASP A 171 1.50 19.51 -9.66
N PRO A 172 1.78 20.80 -9.49
CA PRO A 172 2.11 21.39 -8.19
C PRO A 172 0.97 21.32 -7.16
N LEU A 173 -0.30 21.26 -7.60
CA LEU A 173 -1.45 21.19 -6.69
C LEU A 173 -1.63 19.80 -6.08
N LEU A 174 -1.09 18.78 -6.74
CA LEU A 174 -1.31 17.38 -6.41
C LEU A 174 -0.79 17.00 -5.02
N GLY A 175 0.21 17.73 -4.49
CA GLY A 175 0.75 17.52 -3.14
C GLY A 175 -0.13 18.05 -2.01
N PHE A 176 -1.17 18.84 -2.28
CA PHE A 176 -1.97 19.55 -1.27
C PHE A 176 -3.37 18.95 -1.05
N ARG A 177 -4.04 19.37 0.03
CA ARG A 177 -5.40 18.92 0.42
C ARG A 177 -6.42 20.02 0.16
N LEU A 178 -7.09 19.97 -0.98
CA LEU A 178 -7.87 21.08 -1.54
C LEU A 178 -9.39 20.94 -1.41
N ALA A 179 -9.89 19.88 -0.77
CA ALA A 179 -11.33 19.59 -0.70
C ALA A 179 -12.20 20.79 -0.27
N ASN A 180 -11.76 21.52 0.75
CA ASN A 180 -12.50 22.66 1.31
C ASN A 180 -12.44 23.93 0.45
N ALA A 181 -11.61 23.99 -0.60
CA ALA A 181 -11.65 25.09 -1.57
C ALA A 181 -12.93 25.07 -2.42
N PHE A 182 -13.63 23.93 -2.46
CA PHE A 182 -14.78 23.67 -3.33
C PHE A 182 -16.11 23.59 -2.55
N ASP A 183 -16.14 24.02 -1.28
CA ASP A 183 -17.33 23.94 -0.43
C ASP A 183 -18.39 25.00 -0.78
N ASP A 184 -17.96 26.17 -1.27
CA ASP A 184 -18.87 27.25 -1.68
C ASP A 184 -19.25 27.13 -3.16
N GLU A 185 -20.45 26.62 -3.38
CA GLU A 185 -21.00 26.42 -4.71
C GLU A 185 -21.49 27.71 -5.39
N ASN A 186 -21.53 28.85 -4.69
CA ASN A 186 -21.87 30.14 -5.29
C ASN A 186 -20.63 30.84 -5.88
N SER A 187 -19.44 30.35 -5.57
CA SER A 187 -18.19 30.87 -6.12
C SER A 187 -18.14 30.65 -7.64
N SER A 188 -17.73 31.69 -8.36
CA SER A 188 -17.39 31.61 -9.78
C SER A 188 -16.18 30.71 -10.02
N GLN A 189 -15.98 30.26 -11.27
CA GLN A 189 -14.83 29.42 -11.61
C GLN A 189 -13.48 30.08 -11.30
N GLU A 190 -13.35 31.39 -11.54
CA GLU A 190 -12.09 32.11 -11.23
C GLU A 190 -11.88 32.21 -9.71
N GLU A 191 -12.93 32.46 -8.92
CA GLU A 191 -12.84 32.46 -7.46
C GLU A 191 -12.45 31.10 -6.90
N LEU A 192 -13.02 30.00 -7.42
CA LEU A 192 -12.65 28.63 -7.01
C LEU A 192 -11.18 28.33 -7.31
N LYS A 193 -10.70 28.74 -8.48
CA LYS A 193 -9.31 28.59 -8.89
C LYS A 193 -8.36 29.38 -8.00
N GLU A 194 -8.66 30.65 -7.74
CA GLU A 194 -7.89 31.49 -6.80
C GLU A 194 -7.92 30.91 -5.38
N ASN A 195 -9.07 30.41 -4.93
CA ASN A 195 -9.23 29.75 -3.63
C ASN A 195 -8.37 28.50 -3.50
N ALA A 196 -8.33 27.65 -4.53
CA ALA A 196 -7.50 26.45 -4.55
C ALA A 196 -6.00 26.79 -4.46
N VAL A 197 -5.53 27.76 -5.25
CA VAL A 197 -4.13 28.22 -5.19
C VAL A 197 -3.78 28.85 -3.85
N ARG A 198 -4.65 29.73 -3.34
CA ARG A 198 -4.48 30.39 -2.04
C ARG A 198 -4.44 29.37 -0.90
N LEU A 199 -5.29 28.36 -0.94
CA LEU A 199 -5.33 27.28 0.04
C LEU A 199 -4.02 26.47 0.02
N ALA A 200 -3.54 26.08 -1.16
CA ALA A 200 -2.26 25.36 -1.30
C ALA A 200 -1.09 26.16 -0.70
N LYS A 201 -0.98 27.46 -1.04
CA LYS A 201 0.05 28.35 -0.48
C LYS A 201 -0.07 28.49 1.05
N THR A 202 -1.29 28.62 1.56
CA THR A 202 -1.55 28.74 3.00
C THR A 202 -1.16 27.45 3.75
N GLN A 203 -1.51 26.29 3.19
CA GLN A 203 -1.11 24.99 3.74
C GLN A 203 0.41 24.88 3.79
N PHE A 204 1.08 25.15 2.67
CA PHE A 204 2.55 25.12 2.60
C PHE A 204 3.20 26.02 3.67
N GLN A 205 2.72 27.26 3.80
CA GLN A 205 3.22 28.20 4.81
C GLN A 205 3.05 27.68 6.24
N LYS A 206 1.89 27.10 6.57
CA LYS A 206 1.62 26.51 7.89
C LYS A 206 2.54 25.31 8.16
N TRP A 207 2.70 24.44 7.18
CA TRP A 207 3.55 23.25 7.33
C TRP A 207 5.02 23.63 7.54
N CYS A 208 5.53 24.59 6.77
CA CYS A 208 6.89 25.12 6.96
C CYS A 208 7.08 25.81 8.32
N THR A 209 6.04 26.49 8.83
CA THR A 209 6.08 27.12 10.15
C THR A 209 6.20 26.07 11.26
N SER A 210 5.38 25.04 11.22
CA SER A 210 5.44 23.91 12.16
C SER A 210 6.80 23.18 12.11
N PHE A 211 7.32 22.92 10.90
CA PHE A 211 8.65 22.36 10.73
C PHE A 211 9.74 23.23 11.34
N ARG A 212 9.73 24.54 11.08
CA ARG A 212 10.71 25.49 11.62
C ARG A 212 10.69 25.49 13.14
N GLU A 213 9.50 25.51 13.75
CA GLU A 213 9.35 25.49 15.20
C GLU A 213 9.93 24.21 15.81
N LYS A 214 9.58 23.03 15.29
CA LYS A 214 10.12 21.75 15.77
C LYS A 214 11.63 21.62 15.56
N ALA A 215 12.15 22.10 14.43
CA ALA A 215 13.58 22.09 14.13
C ALA A 215 14.37 23.00 15.09
N CYS A 216 13.86 24.20 15.39
CA CYS A 216 14.50 25.14 16.33
C CYS A 216 14.60 24.57 17.76
N HIS A 217 13.66 23.69 18.17
CA HIS A 217 13.69 23.02 19.47
C HIS A 217 14.54 21.74 19.49
N GLY A 218 15.28 21.44 18.41
CA GLY A 218 16.06 20.20 18.31
C GLY A 218 15.20 18.93 18.29
N GLY A 219 13.91 19.06 17.95
CA GLY A 219 12.97 17.95 17.94
C GLY A 219 13.06 17.08 16.69
N ILE A 220 13.84 17.45 15.67
CA ILE A 220 13.90 16.76 14.38
C ILE A 220 15.35 16.55 13.94
N THR A 221 15.67 15.30 13.58
CA THR A 221 16.87 14.92 12.84
C THR A 221 16.46 14.43 11.45
N VAL A 222 17.06 14.98 10.40
CA VAL A 222 16.87 14.52 9.01
C VAL A 222 18.21 14.05 8.46
N ARG A 223 18.27 12.78 8.06
CA ARG A 223 19.41 12.15 7.39
C ARG A 223 19.03 11.87 5.94
N LEU A 224 19.90 12.20 5.01
CA LEU A 224 19.64 12.13 3.58
C LEU A 224 20.62 11.17 2.92
N TYR A 225 20.13 10.33 2.01
CA TYR A 225 20.93 9.45 1.17
C TYR A 225 20.52 9.61 -0.30
N CYS A 226 21.51 9.69 -1.19
CA CYS A 226 21.31 9.73 -2.64
C CYS A 226 21.70 8.39 -3.28
N GLY A 227 20.73 7.63 -3.78
CA GLY A 227 21.02 6.40 -4.50
C GLY A 227 19.81 5.50 -4.71
N ASP A 228 20.09 4.24 -5.03
CA ASP A 228 19.06 3.22 -5.24
C ASP A 228 18.42 2.78 -3.92
N ALA A 229 17.10 2.90 -3.83
CA ALA A 229 16.34 2.59 -2.62
C ALA A 229 16.45 1.13 -2.17
N LEU A 230 16.52 0.17 -3.10
CA LEU A 230 16.61 -1.25 -2.74
C LEU A 230 17.99 -1.57 -2.18
N ARG A 231 19.04 -1.10 -2.86
CA ARG A 231 20.42 -1.33 -2.41
C ARG A 231 20.71 -0.69 -1.07
N PHE A 232 20.21 0.53 -0.87
CA PHE A 232 20.26 1.20 0.41
C PHE A 232 19.54 0.41 1.50
N SER A 233 18.36 -0.11 1.21
CA SER A 233 17.60 -0.94 2.16
C SER A 233 18.36 -2.22 2.54
N TYR A 234 18.98 -2.92 1.57
CA TYR A 234 19.82 -4.09 1.85
C TYR A 234 21.10 -3.74 2.61
N ALA A 235 21.71 -2.58 2.37
CA ALA A 235 22.83 -2.10 3.16
C ALA A 235 22.43 -1.87 4.62
N LEU A 236 21.26 -1.26 4.86
CA LEU A 236 20.71 -1.09 6.21
C LEU A 236 20.40 -2.43 6.90
N GLN A 237 19.94 -3.45 6.15
CA GLN A 237 19.74 -4.79 6.71
C GLN A 237 21.07 -5.40 7.17
N SER A 238 22.12 -5.32 6.35
CA SER A 238 23.44 -5.86 6.69
C SER A 238 24.07 -5.20 7.91
N LEU A 239 23.74 -3.92 8.19
CA LEU A 239 24.17 -3.26 9.42
C LEU A 239 23.45 -3.78 10.67
N ARG A 240 22.27 -4.40 10.53
CA ARG A 240 21.49 -4.94 11.65
C ARG A 240 21.83 -6.38 11.98
N ASP A 241 22.05 -7.21 10.97
CA ASP A 241 22.38 -8.63 11.14
C ASP A 241 23.90 -8.85 11.04
N HIS A 242 24.61 -8.65 12.16
CA HIS A 242 26.05 -8.95 12.29
C HIS A 242 26.41 -10.44 12.02
N GLY A 243 25.40 -11.32 11.88
CA GLY A 243 25.54 -12.78 11.81
C GLY A 243 25.59 -13.40 10.42
N THR A 244 25.44 -12.64 9.33
CA THR A 244 25.69 -13.14 7.97
C THR A 244 26.86 -12.40 7.32
N PRO A 245 28.11 -12.80 7.61
CA PRO A 245 29.28 -12.31 6.90
C PRO A 245 29.28 -12.93 5.50
N GLY A 246 28.52 -12.33 4.60
CA GLY A 246 28.49 -12.67 3.18
C GLY A 246 28.49 -11.39 2.36
N THR A 247 29.29 -11.37 1.31
CA THR A 247 29.33 -10.32 0.30
C THR A 247 27.91 -9.97 -0.15
N ASN A 248 27.33 -8.86 0.32
CA ASN A 248 25.93 -8.56 0.01
C ASN A 248 25.83 -8.00 -1.41
N ILE A 249 25.79 -8.92 -2.40
CA ILE A 249 25.60 -8.65 -3.83
C ILE A 249 24.43 -7.70 -4.11
N LEU A 250 23.44 -7.65 -3.19
CA LEU A 250 22.27 -6.80 -3.25
C LEU A 250 22.57 -5.33 -2.93
N SER A 251 23.76 -5.00 -2.42
CA SER A 251 24.15 -3.66 -1.93
C SER A 251 25.53 -3.16 -2.42
N LEU A 252 26.16 -3.85 -3.38
CA LEU A 252 27.55 -3.58 -3.80
C LEU A 252 27.83 -2.13 -4.24
N TYR A 253 26.98 -1.57 -5.10
CA TYR A 253 27.14 -0.21 -5.63
C TYR A 253 25.98 0.69 -5.25
N THR A 254 26.19 2.00 -5.27
CA THR A 254 25.18 3.02 -4.94
C THR A 254 23.92 2.98 -5.83
N ALA A 255 24.07 2.67 -7.13
CA ALA A 255 22.97 2.56 -8.09
C ALA A 255 23.33 1.70 -9.31
N ALA A 256 22.36 1.37 -10.17
CA ALA A 256 22.53 0.50 -11.34
C ALA A 256 23.41 1.05 -12.47
N TRP A 257 23.53 2.38 -12.56
CA TRP A 257 24.29 3.10 -13.60
C TRP A 257 25.52 3.82 -13.04
N ARG A 258 26.02 3.38 -11.88
CA ARG A 258 27.11 4.00 -11.11
C ARG A 258 28.20 2.99 -10.78
N SER A 259 29.47 3.38 -10.77
CA SER A 259 30.56 2.50 -10.30
C SER A 259 30.89 2.68 -8.82
N ALA A 260 30.33 3.71 -8.18
CA ALA A 260 30.65 4.03 -6.79
C ALA A 260 30.14 2.94 -5.82
N PRO A 261 31.01 2.38 -4.94
CA PRO A 261 30.60 1.45 -3.90
C PRO A 261 29.64 2.13 -2.92
N LEU A 262 28.69 1.36 -2.39
CA LEU A 262 27.80 1.87 -1.35
C LEU A 262 28.55 1.83 0.00
N ILE A 263 29.08 2.99 0.40
CA ILE A 263 29.73 3.20 1.69
C ILE A 263 28.81 4.13 2.47
N LEU A 264 28.32 3.66 3.62
CA LEU A 264 27.60 4.51 4.55
C LEU A 264 28.65 5.17 5.45
N ASP A 265 28.59 6.49 5.58
CA ASP A 265 29.37 7.21 6.60
C ASP A 265 29.15 6.54 7.95
N SER A 266 30.14 6.58 8.85
CA SER A 266 30.05 5.95 10.18
C SER A 266 28.82 6.49 10.92
N ILE A 267 27.68 5.82 10.73
CA ILE A 267 26.52 5.93 11.60
C ILE A 267 27.09 5.50 12.94
N ASP A 268 27.27 6.45 13.86
CA ASP A 268 27.96 6.28 15.13
C ASP A 268 27.77 4.85 15.62
N THR A 269 28.83 4.05 15.48
CA THR A 269 28.85 2.62 15.78
C THR A 269 28.75 2.34 17.29
N SER A 270 28.30 3.34 18.06
CA SER A 270 27.92 3.22 19.45
C SER A 270 26.43 2.85 19.55
N ASN A 271 26.19 1.54 19.52
CA ASN A 271 24.96 0.83 19.90
C ASN A 271 23.71 1.02 18.99
N ASP A 272 23.38 -0.07 18.29
CA ASP A 272 22.12 -0.41 17.60
C ASP A 272 21.60 0.58 16.55
N LEU A 273 21.80 0.26 15.26
CA LEU A 273 20.86 0.70 14.23
C LEU A 273 19.50 0.02 14.48
N HIS A 274 18.65 0.63 15.31
CA HIS A 274 17.36 0.03 15.62
C HIS A 274 16.37 0.15 14.44
N ALA A 275 15.40 -0.76 14.42
CA ALA A 275 14.33 -0.83 13.42
C ALA A 275 13.49 0.46 13.33
N PHE A 276 12.86 0.68 12.18
CA PHE A 276 12.01 1.85 11.94
C PHE A 276 10.58 1.60 12.41
N ASP A 277 9.96 2.59 13.05
CA ASP A 277 8.54 2.48 13.41
C ASP A 277 7.66 2.65 12.16
N ILE A 278 8.09 3.48 11.20
CA ILE A 278 7.35 3.76 9.98
C ILE A 278 8.27 3.65 8.76
N ILE A 279 7.78 3.00 7.71
CA ILE A 279 8.43 2.97 6.39
C ILE A 279 7.42 3.44 5.35
N ASP A 280 7.74 4.48 4.58
CA ASP A 280 6.94 4.92 3.43
C ASP A 280 7.78 4.79 2.16
N THR A 281 7.23 4.09 1.17
CA THR A 281 7.90 3.81 -0.10
C THR A 281 7.41 4.66 -1.26
N ASN A 282 6.49 5.59 -0.99
CA ASN A 282 5.78 6.35 -2.01
C ASN A 282 5.27 5.39 -3.12
N ASN A 283 5.27 5.82 -4.38
CA ASN A 283 4.86 5.00 -5.51
C ASN A 283 5.98 4.10 -6.08
N LEU A 284 7.03 3.77 -5.32
CA LEU A 284 8.16 2.96 -5.81
C LEU A 284 7.78 1.54 -6.24
N ALA A 285 6.61 1.02 -5.83
CA ALA A 285 6.13 -0.28 -6.28
C ALA A 285 5.91 -0.34 -7.79
N ASP A 286 5.62 0.81 -8.42
CA ASP A 286 5.49 0.92 -9.87
C ASP A 286 6.82 0.73 -10.60
N PRO A 287 7.89 1.51 -10.37
CA PRO A 287 9.15 1.34 -11.09
C PRO A 287 9.98 0.14 -10.60
N LEU A 288 9.94 -0.21 -9.31
CA LEU A 288 10.84 -1.21 -8.72
C LEU A 288 10.20 -2.59 -8.58
N GLY A 289 8.87 -2.68 -8.61
CA GLY A 289 8.14 -3.92 -8.37
C GLY A 289 8.00 -4.22 -6.87
N ILE A 290 6.77 -4.51 -6.44
CA ILE A 290 6.47 -4.72 -5.02
C ILE A 290 7.23 -5.93 -4.43
N LEU A 291 7.48 -6.98 -5.24
CA LEU A 291 8.22 -8.18 -4.80
C LEU A 291 9.73 -7.94 -4.64
N ASN A 292 10.28 -6.84 -5.18
CA ASN A 292 11.64 -6.41 -4.87
C ASN A 292 11.68 -5.57 -3.60
N LEU A 293 10.68 -4.71 -3.40
CA LEU A 293 10.60 -3.81 -2.25
C LEU A 293 10.39 -4.58 -0.94
N LEU A 294 9.33 -5.40 -0.87
CA LEU A 294 8.92 -6.05 0.38
C LEU A 294 10.04 -6.84 1.09
N PRO A 295 10.83 -7.72 0.43
CA PRO A 295 11.94 -8.39 1.11
C PRO A 295 13.09 -7.45 1.51
N ALA A 296 13.23 -6.30 0.83
CA ALA A 296 14.26 -5.30 1.16
C ALA A 296 13.89 -4.44 2.38
N ILE A 297 12.60 -4.27 2.69
CA ILE A 297 12.16 -3.32 3.73
C ILE A 297 11.40 -3.98 4.89
N SER A 298 10.79 -5.15 4.70
CA SER A 298 10.06 -5.82 5.78
C SER A 298 10.94 -6.15 7.00
N PRO A 299 12.23 -6.52 6.87
CA PRO A 299 13.09 -6.73 8.03
C PRO A 299 13.45 -5.43 8.75
N LEU A 300 13.39 -4.29 8.04
CA LEU A 300 13.71 -2.96 8.58
C LEU A 300 12.61 -2.41 9.50
N LEU A 301 11.37 -2.92 9.39
CA LEU A 301 10.25 -2.49 10.22
C LEU A 301 10.36 -3.07 11.64
N SER A 302 10.10 -2.22 12.63
CA SER A 302 10.05 -2.56 14.04
C SER A 302 8.88 -3.48 14.34
N ARG A 303 9.10 -4.54 15.13
CA ARG A 303 8.05 -5.50 15.51
C ARG A 303 7.24 -4.98 16.71
N LYS A 304 6.52 -3.87 16.52
CA LYS A 304 5.57 -3.27 17.47
C LYS A 304 4.18 -3.25 16.85
N ALA A 305 3.14 -3.29 17.68
CA ALA A 305 1.74 -3.26 17.24
C ALA A 305 1.38 -1.99 16.44
N THR A 306 2.10 -0.90 16.68
CA THR A 306 1.91 0.43 16.07
C THR A 306 2.81 0.69 14.88
N SER A 307 3.76 -0.21 14.58
CA SER A 307 4.62 -0.06 13.42
C SER A 307 3.86 -0.32 12.13
N VAL A 308 4.13 0.48 11.09
CA VAL A 308 3.42 0.38 9.81
C VAL A 308 4.34 0.67 8.64
N LEU A 309 4.15 -0.08 7.55
CA LEU A 309 4.83 0.11 6.28
C LEU A 309 3.79 0.48 5.21
N PHE A 310 4.09 1.45 4.36
CA PHE A 310 3.22 1.90 3.29
C PHE A 310 3.81 1.65 1.91
N THR A 311 3.05 0.97 1.06
CA THR A 311 3.33 0.86 -0.38
C THR A 311 2.23 1.51 -1.20
N GLU A 312 2.59 2.19 -2.28
CA GLU A 312 1.63 2.87 -3.15
C GLU A 312 1.89 2.50 -4.61
N THR A 313 0.82 2.40 -5.38
CA THR A 313 0.84 2.20 -6.83
C THR A 313 -0.14 3.16 -7.49
N LEU A 314 0.25 3.66 -8.65
CA LEU A 314 -0.57 4.46 -9.54
C LEU A 314 -0.94 3.70 -10.83
N SER A 315 -0.52 2.43 -10.94
CA SER A 315 -0.81 1.56 -12.09
C SER A 315 -2.01 0.66 -11.83
N MET A 316 -2.84 0.48 -12.87
CA MET A 316 -3.93 -0.51 -12.86
C MET A 316 -3.36 -1.87 -13.31
N TYR A 317 -3.33 -2.89 -12.45
CA TYR A 317 -2.76 -4.19 -12.81
C TYR A 317 -3.80 -5.17 -13.37
N THR A 318 -5.00 -5.16 -12.82
CA THR A 318 -6.08 -6.09 -13.15
C THR A 318 -7.34 -5.34 -13.58
N LYS A 319 -8.25 -6.02 -14.29
CA LYS A 319 -9.58 -5.46 -14.60
C LYS A 319 -10.48 -5.47 -13.37
N ASP A 320 -10.43 -6.57 -12.60
CA ASP A 320 -11.08 -6.68 -11.30
C ASP A 320 -10.09 -6.29 -10.21
N LEU A 321 -10.44 -5.27 -9.42
CA LEU A 321 -9.57 -4.72 -8.38
C LEU A 321 -9.36 -5.72 -7.22
N VAL A 322 -10.28 -6.67 -7.02
CA VAL A 322 -10.16 -7.72 -6.00
C VAL A 322 -8.91 -8.58 -6.25
N ASP A 323 -8.59 -8.83 -7.51
CA ASP A 323 -7.42 -9.62 -7.92
C ASP A 323 -6.12 -8.81 -7.92
N THR A 324 -6.16 -7.48 -7.72
CA THR A 324 -4.97 -6.63 -7.86
C THR A 324 -3.85 -7.07 -6.92
N LEU A 325 -4.17 -7.34 -5.65
CA LEU A 325 -3.15 -7.66 -4.66
C LEU A 325 -2.50 -9.03 -4.90
N SER A 326 -3.31 -10.07 -5.16
CA SER A 326 -2.79 -11.40 -5.47
C SER A 326 -2.01 -11.41 -6.79
N HIS A 327 -2.39 -10.55 -7.74
CA HIS A 327 -1.68 -10.36 -9.00
C HIS A 327 -0.29 -9.74 -8.78
N ILE A 328 -0.18 -8.61 -8.06
CA ILE A 328 1.12 -7.93 -7.85
C ILE A 328 2.05 -8.75 -6.96
N LEU A 329 1.51 -9.54 -6.02
CA LEU A 329 2.28 -10.47 -5.18
C LEU A 329 2.60 -11.79 -5.88
N CYS A 330 2.05 -12.02 -7.08
CA CYS A 330 2.13 -13.28 -7.81
C CYS A 330 1.67 -14.50 -6.97
N SER A 331 0.85 -14.30 -5.94
CA SER A 331 0.62 -15.28 -4.87
C SER A 331 -0.68 -15.01 -4.12
N ASP A 332 -1.13 -16.00 -3.34
CA ASP A 332 -2.14 -15.77 -2.31
C ASP A 332 -1.60 -14.77 -1.27
N THR A 333 -2.43 -13.78 -0.92
CA THR A 333 -2.07 -12.71 0.00
C THR A 333 -1.71 -13.24 1.39
N THR A 334 -2.42 -14.25 1.89
CA THR A 334 -2.18 -14.82 3.23
C THR A 334 -0.85 -15.54 3.28
N THR A 335 -0.54 -16.35 2.26
CA THR A 335 0.74 -17.05 2.17
C THR A 335 1.92 -16.07 2.14
N MET A 336 1.86 -15.04 1.29
CA MET A 336 2.92 -14.02 1.24
C MET A 336 3.01 -13.21 2.54
N SER A 337 1.87 -12.94 3.19
CA SER A 337 1.85 -12.21 4.46
C SER A 337 2.55 -12.97 5.59
N LEU A 338 2.38 -14.29 5.64
CA LEU A 338 3.09 -15.15 6.61
C LEU A 338 4.60 -15.15 6.35
N LEU A 339 5.05 -15.26 5.09
CA LEU A 339 6.47 -15.25 4.74
C LEU A 339 7.17 -13.92 5.09
N LEU A 340 6.48 -12.79 4.90
CA LEU A 340 6.99 -11.47 5.27
C LEU A 340 6.86 -11.17 6.77
N GLY A 341 5.98 -11.90 7.46
CA GLY A 341 5.51 -11.54 8.79
C GLY A 341 4.74 -10.21 8.83
N LEU A 342 4.20 -9.75 7.70
CA LEU A 342 3.43 -8.52 7.56
C LEU A 342 2.23 -8.77 6.67
N ALA A 343 1.05 -8.28 7.05
CA ALA A 343 -0.17 -8.39 6.26
C ALA A 343 -0.73 -7.00 5.90
N PRO A 344 -1.38 -6.87 4.74
CA PRO A 344 -2.17 -5.69 4.40
C PRO A 344 -3.31 -5.51 5.41
N SER A 345 -3.44 -4.32 5.98
CA SER A 345 -4.44 -4.00 7.00
C SER A 345 -5.86 -4.24 6.50
N GLY A 346 -6.16 -3.89 5.25
CA GLY A 346 -7.46 -4.20 4.64
C GLY A 346 -7.76 -5.69 4.54
N HIS A 347 -6.73 -6.54 4.34
CA HIS A 347 -6.86 -8.01 4.30
C HIS A 347 -7.03 -8.63 5.69
N LEU A 348 -6.72 -7.88 6.75
CA LEU A 348 -6.97 -8.28 8.14
C LEU A 348 -8.35 -7.81 8.63
N PHE A 349 -8.67 -6.53 8.45
CA PHE A 349 -9.84 -5.90 9.08
C PHE A 349 -11.08 -5.81 8.18
N GLY A 350 -10.92 -5.88 6.85
CA GLY A 350 -12.04 -5.79 5.89
C GLY A 350 -12.61 -4.39 5.66
N PHE A 351 -12.04 -3.33 6.26
CA PHE A 351 -12.45 -1.95 6.02
C PHE A 351 -11.26 -0.98 6.13
N THR A 352 -11.47 0.25 5.66
CA THR A 352 -10.54 1.38 5.80
C THR A 352 -11.33 2.68 6.06
N THR A 353 -10.70 3.68 6.65
CA THR A 353 -11.30 5.02 6.81
C THR A 353 -11.01 5.96 5.64
N TYR A 354 -10.11 5.54 4.74
CA TYR A 354 -9.85 6.22 3.48
C TYR A 354 -11.05 6.12 2.54
N ALA A 355 -11.32 7.20 1.82
CA ALA A 355 -12.40 7.22 0.82
C ALA A 355 -11.99 6.52 -0.50
N VAL A 356 -11.52 5.27 -0.42
CA VAL A 356 -10.99 4.51 -1.58
C VAL A 356 -12.04 4.27 -2.66
N GLY A 357 -13.32 4.19 -2.28
CA GLY A 357 -14.43 4.09 -3.24
C GLY A 357 -14.52 5.27 -4.22
N LEU A 358 -13.92 6.43 -3.89
CA LEU A 358 -13.84 7.56 -4.80
C LEU A 358 -12.86 7.30 -5.95
N ASP A 359 -11.77 6.57 -5.73
CA ASP A 359 -10.84 6.23 -6.82
C ASP A 359 -11.48 5.26 -7.81
N ALA A 360 -12.27 4.30 -7.32
CA ALA A 360 -13.15 3.49 -8.15
C ALA A 360 -14.13 4.36 -8.97
N GLN A 361 -14.85 5.29 -8.34
CA GLN A 361 -15.77 6.22 -9.03
C GLN A 361 -15.09 7.07 -10.11
N ARG A 362 -13.91 7.63 -9.80
CA ARG A 362 -13.10 8.42 -10.75
C ARG A 362 -12.65 7.58 -11.93
N GLN A 363 -12.33 6.30 -11.70
CA GLN A 363 -11.96 5.35 -12.74
C GLN A 363 -13.11 5.09 -13.72
N PHE A 364 -14.33 4.95 -13.21
CA PHE A 364 -15.53 4.76 -14.04
C PHE A 364 -15.98 6.02 -14.79
N SER A 365 -15.77 7.20 -14.18
CA SER A 365 -16.33 8.46 -14.70
C SER A 365 -15.35 9.19 -15.61
N VAL A 366 -14.23 9.66 -15.06
CA VAL A 366 -13.29 10.56 -15.76
C VAL A 366 -12.21 9.78 -16.50
N HIS A 367 -11.78 8.64 -15.95
CA HIS A 367 -10.65 7.87 -16.46
C HIS A 367 -11.07 6.62 -17.27
N ARG A 368 -12.31 6.54 -17.76
CA ARG A 368 -12.85 5.35 -18.46
C ARG A 368 -11.98 4.85 -19.63
N ASN A 369 -11.40 5.78 -20.40
CA ASN A 369 -10.52 5.44 -21.53
C ASN A 369 -9.06 5.21 -21.10
N ASN A 370 -8.72 5.54 -19.84
CA ASN A 370 -7.42 5.31 -19.25
C ASN A 370 -7.45 3.98 -18.50
N THR A 371 -7.11 2.91 -19.22
CA THR A 371 -7.00 1.57 -18.64
C THR A 371 -5.70 1.37 -17.87
N SER A 372 -4.78 2.34 -17.83
CA SER A 372 -3.41 2.17 -17.34
C SER A 372 -3.16 2.61 -15.89
N SER A 373 -3.96 3.53 -15.33
CA SER A 373 -3.68 4.08 -13.99
C SER A 373 -4.80 3.82 -12.99
N TYR A 374 -4.45 3.37 -11.78
CA TYR A 374 -5.34 3.26 -10.64
C TYR A 374 -4.52 3.54 -9.37
N HIS A 375 -5.07 4.33 -8.45
CA HIS A 375 -4.36 4.66 -7.22
C HIS A 375 -4.73 3.67 -6.13
N LEU A 376 -3.74 2.96 -5.60
CA LEU A 376 -3.90 2.05 -4.48
C LEU A 376 -2.75 2.25 -3.50
N ARG A 377 -3.08 2.56 -2.25
CA ARG A 377 -2.15 2.66 -1.13
C ARG A 377 -2.46 1.58 -0.11
N ILE A 378 -1.46 0.80 0.27
CA ILE A 378 -1.57 -0.38 1.13
C ILE A 378 -0.78 -0.15 2.42
N GLU A 379 -1.43 -0.35 3.55
CA GLU A 379 -0.81 -0.32 4.88
C GLU A 379 -0.47 -1.73 5.34
N TRP A 380 0.80 -2.04 5.57
CA TRP A 380 1.29 -3.35 5.99
C TRP A 380 1.67 -3.33 7.48
N ARG A 381 1.19 -4.32 8.24
CA ARG A 381 1.38 -4.40 9.70
C ARG A 381 1.60 -5.84 10.16
N CYS A 382 2.09 -6.02 11.39
CA CYS A 382 2.14 -7.35 12.01
C CYS A 382 0.73 -7.96 12.08
N PRO A 383 0.51 -9.20 11.57
CA PRO A 383 -0.83 -9.80 11.54
C PRO A 383 -1.39 -10.09 12.94
N ASN A 384 -0.54 -10.53 13.87
CA ASN A 384 -0.87 -10.64 15.29
C ASN A 384 -0.47 -9.36 16.01
N ILE A 385 -1.46 -8.56 16.40
CA ILE A 385 -1.29 -7.28 17.10
C ILE A 385 -0.99 -7.48 18.59
N GLU A 386 -1.50 -8.56 19.17
CA GLU A 386 -1.32 -8.89 20.60
C GLU A 386 0.10 -9.42 20.87
N ASP A 387 0.70 -10.07 19.89
CA ASP A 387 2.10 -10.50 19.87
C ASP A 387 2.76 -10.19 18.51
N PRO A 388 3.19 -8.92 18.29
CA PRO A 388 3.79 -8.48 17.03
C PRO A 388 5.15 -9.11 16.72
N VAL A 389 5.80 -9.66 17.74
CA VAL A 389 7.09 -10.33 17.66
C VAL A 389 6.89 -11.74 17.11
N GLY A 390 5.81 -12.41 17.54
CA GLY A 390 5.30 -13.63 16.96
C GLY A 390 6.16 -14.87 17.18
N ARG A 391 5.57 -16.00 16.78
CA ARG A 391 6.22 -17.32 16.76
C ARG A 391 7.04 -17.51 15.49
N ARG A 392 8.08 -18.35 15.56
CA ARG A 392 8.82 -18.76 14.37
C ARG A 392 7.97 -19.72 13.55
N LEU A 393 7.77 -19.38 12.28
CA LEU A 393 7.07 -20.22 11.31
C LEU A 393 7.98 -21.35 10.84
N VAL A 394 7.41 -22.53 10.61
CA VAL A 394 8.10 -23.67 10.01
C VAL A 394 7.20 -24.26 8.92
N PHE A 395 7.60 -24.10 7.66
CA PHE A 395 6.93 -24.68 6.50
C PHE A 395 7.52 -26.05 6.16
N GLU A 396 6.72 -26.91 5.53
CA GLU A 396 7.27 -28.14 4.96
C GLU A 396 8.12 -27.83 3.70
N PRO A 397 9.34 -28.40 3.58
CA PRO A 397 10.29 -28.04 2.52
C PRO A 397 9.76 -28.21 1.09
N ARG A 398 9.05 -29.29 0.79
CA ARG A 398 8.57 -29.60 -0.57
C ARG A 398 7.37 -28.72 -0.95
N GLU A 399 6.47 -28.46 -0.02
CA GLU A 399 5.34 -27.54 -0.18
C GLU A 399 5.83 -26.12 -0.43
N LEU A 400 6.80 -25.66 0.34
CA LEU A 400 7.39 -24.33 0.15
C LEU A 400 8.16 -24.23 -1.17
N ALA A 401 8.88 -25.28 -1.58
CA ALA A 401 9.52 -25.34 -2.89
C ALA A 401 8.49 -25.25 -4.03
N GLN A 402 7.38 -25.98 -3.92
CA GLN A 402 6.29 -25.91 -4.90
C GLN A 402 5.67 -24.51 -4.97
N PHE A 403 5.52 -23.82 -3.83
CA PHE A 403 5.07 -22.43 -3.77
C PHE A 403 6.03 -21.49 -4.53
N PHE A 404 7.32 -21.51 -4.22
CA PHE A 404 8.30 -20.64 -4.87
C PHE A 404 8.45 -20.96 -6.36
N PHE A 405 8.26 -22.22 -6.76
CA PHE A 405 8.23 -22.59 -8.18
C PHE A 405 7.04 -21.95 -8.93
N LYS A 406 5.83 -21.98 -8.37
CA LYS A 406 4.68 -21.30 -8.99
C LYS A 406 4.85 -19.78 -9.01
N LEU A 407 5.43 -19.22 -7.94
CA LEU A 407 5.76 -17.81 -7.86
C LEU A 407 6.75 -17.42 -8.97
N TYR A 408 7.78 -18.24 -9.19
CA TYR A 408 8.75 -18.08 -10.28
C TYR A 408 8.07 -18.05 -11.65
N LEU A 409 7.18 -19.00 -11.95
CA LEU A 409 6.43 -19.03 -13.21
C LEU A 409 5.59 -17.76 -13.44
N LYS A 410 4.96 -17.23 -12.39
CA LYS A 410 4.16 -15.99 -12.48
C LYS A 410 5.02 -14.73 -12.60
N MET A 411 6.13 -14.64 -11.84
CA MET A 411 7.05 -13.50 -11.89
C MET A 411 7.65 -13.33 -13.29
N PHE A 412 7.91 -14.44 -13.99
CA PHE A 412 8.58 -14.46 -15.29
C PHE A 412 7.65 -14.84 -16.45
N GLU A 413 6.33 -14.74 -16.29
CA GLU A 413 5.35 -15.13 -17.31
C GLU A 413 5.59 -14.45 -18.68
N VAL A 414 6.21 -13.26 -18.70
CA VAL A 414 6.61 -12.54 -19.93
C VAL A 414 7.67 -13.25 -20.77
N GLU A 415 8.33 -14.26 -20.21
CA GLU A 415 9.27 -15.14 -20.89
C GLU A 415 8.57 -16.37 -21.53
N SER A 416 7.25 -16.50 -21.37
CA SER A 416 6.48 -17.59 -21.97
C SER A 416 6.25 -17.41 -23.47
N ILE A 417 6.03 -18.52 -24.19
CA ILE A 417 5.77 -18.58 -25.65
C ILE A 417 4.44 -17.88 -26.03
N SER A 418 3.49 -17.81 -25.10
CA SER A 418 2.18 -17.15 -25.30
C SER A 418 1.79 -16.41 -24.02
N PRO A 419 2.33 -15.21 -23.77
CA PRO A 419 1.99 -14.45 -22.57
C PRO A 419 0.49 -14.20 -22.53
N THR A 420 -0.18 -14.57 -21.42
CA THR A 420 -1.65 -14.49 -21.33
C THR A 420 -2.15 -13.07 -21.09
N THR A 421 -1.25 -12.13 -20.77
CA THR A 421 -1.58 -10.77 -20.34
C THR A 421 -0.96 -9.72 -21.28
N GLY A 422 -1.81 -8.90 -21.91
CA GLY A 422 -1.39 -7.83 -22.83
C GLY A 422 -0.72 -6.61 -22.18
N ARG A 423 -0.28 -6.69 -20.91
CA ARG A 423 0.44 -5.62 -20.19
C ARG A 423 1.87 -6.05 -19.89
N GLU A 424 2.64 -6.27 -20.95
CA GLU A 424 4.03 -6.78 -20.89
C GLU A 424 5.01 -5.85 -20.16
N ILE A 425 4.65 -4.57 -19.96
CA ILE A 425 5.52 -3.55 -19.36
C ILE A 425 5.64 -3.72 -17.84
N ASP A 426 4.58 -4.18 -17.16
CA ASP A 426 4.54 -4.24 -15.69
C ASP A 426 5.36 -5.38 -15.07
N ARG A 427 5.82 -6.33 -15.89
CA ARG A 427 6.49 -7.56 -15.43
C ARG A 427 7.98 -7.64 -15.75
N GLN A 428 8.53 -6.64 -16.44
CA GLN A 428 9.99 -6.51 -16.67
C GLN A 428 10.73 -5.92 -15.45
N LYS A 429 10.16 -6.03 -14.25
CA LYS A 429 10.72 -5.48 -12.99
C LYS A 429 11.62 -6.49 -12.27
N TYR A 430 11.58 -7.76 -12.66
CA TYR A 430 12.22 -8.87 -11.95
C TYR A 430 13.32 -9.52 -12.80
N ASN A 431 14.39 -9.97 -12.14
CA ASN A 431 15.45 -10.83 -12.66
C ASN A 431 15.73 -11.99 -11.69
N ARG A 432 16.66 -12.90 -12.03
CA ARG A 432 16.95 -14.05 -11.17
C ARG A 432 17.52 -13.67 -9.80
N LEU A 433 18.24 -12.55 -9.68
CA LEU A 433 18.72 -12.03 -8.39
C LEU A 433 17.55 -11.57 -7.49
N SER A 434 16.56 -10.84 -8.02
CA SER A 434 15.36 -10.49 -7.23
C SER A 434 14.62 -11.70 -6.72
N PHE A 435 14.47 -12.73 -7.55
CA PHE A 435 13.81 -13.95 -7.13
C PHE A 435 14.61 -14.66 -6.03
N ALA A 436 15.94 -14.73 -6.14
CA ALA A 436 16.80 -15.28 -5.10
C ALA A 436 16.75 -14.47 -3.79
N ALA A 437 16.68 -13.14 -3.86
CA ALA A 437 16.49 -12.28 -2.70
C ALA A 437 15.14 -12.51 -2.02
N LEU A 438 14.08 -12.78 -2.80
CA LEU A 438 12.76 -13.13 -2.28
C LEU A 438 12.75 -14.54 -1.64
N VAL A 439 13.39 -15.52 -2.27
CA VAL A 439 13.56 -16.88 -1.72
C VAL A 439 14.33 -16.87 -0.40
N SER A 440 15.20 -15.87 -0.18
CA SER A 440 15.93 -15.73 1.08
C SER A 440 15.01 -15.54 2.30
N LEU A 441 13.75 -15.13 2.12
CA LEU A 441 12.73 -15.13 3.19
C LEU A 441 12.50 -16.55 3.77
N ALA A 442 12.67 -17.61 2.98
CA ALA A 442 12.50 -19.00 3.41
C ALA A 442 13.45 -19.38 4.55
N LYS A 443 14.62 -18.75 4.64
CA LYS A 443 15.62 -19.00 5.69
C LYS A 443 15.07 -18.78 7.11
N GLY A 444 14.19 -17.80 7.26
CA GLY A 444 13.54 -17.49 8.54
C GLY A 444 12.42 -18.47 8.93
N CYS A 445 11.90 -19.21 7.95
CA CYS A 445 10.66 -20.00 8.07
C CYS A 445 10.88 -21.51 7.95
N MET A 446 12.11 -21.97 8.11
CA MET A 446 12.52 -23.37 8.00
C MET A 446 13.54 -23.74 9.09
N LYS A 447 13.74 -25.04 9.33
CA LYS A 447 14.88 -25.51 10.13
C LYS A 447 16.16 -25.46 9.30
N SER A 448 17.30 -25.27 9.98
CA SER A 448 18.59 -25.08 9.31
C SER A 448 19.06 -26.30 8.51
N ASP A 449 18.70 -27.51 8.94
CA ASP A 449 19.01 -28.79 8.27
C ASP A 449 18.10 -29.07 7.05
N GLU A 450 16.92 -28.44 6.99
CA GLU A 450 15.93 -28.65 5.93
C GLU A 450 16.11 -27.69 4.73
N LEU A 451 16.90 -26.61 4.88
CA LEU A 451 17.10 -25.58 3.85
C LEU A 451 17.68 -26.16 2.55
N GLN A 452 18.66 -27.06 2.66
CA GLN A 452 19.29 -27.72 1.51
C GLN A 452 18.27 -28.58 0.75
N THR A 453 17.41 -29.30 1.48
CA THR A 453 16.35 -30.12 0.86
C THR A 453 15.35 -29.26 0.09
N PHE A 454 14.94 -28.12 0.66
CA PHE A 454 14.09 -27.15 -0.02
C PHE A 454 14.73 -26.64 -1.32
N ALA A 455 15.99 -26.21 -1.25
CA ALA A 455 16.69 -25.65 -2.40
C ALA A 455 16.82 -26.68 -3.54
N GLU A 456 17.19 -27.93 -3.23
CA GLU A 456 17.24 -29.03 -4.20
C GLU A 456 15.87 -29.34 -4.82
N CYS A 457 14.81 -29.35 -4.02
CA CYS A 457 13.45 -29.55 -4.53
C CYS A 457 13.05 -28.42 -5.49
N LEU A 458 13.32 -27.16 -5.14
CA LEU A 458 12.99 -26.00 -5.96
C LEU A 458 13.75 -26.01 -7.29
N LEU A 459 15.06 -26.27 -7.26
CA LEU A 459 15.90 -26.37 -8.46
C LEU A 459 15.42 -27.50 -9.38
N LYS A 460 15.12 -28.68 -8.84
CA LYS A 460 14.57 -29.82 -9.63
C LYS A 460 13.24 -29.50 -10.31
N LEU A 461 12.39 -28.65 -9.71
CA LEU A 461 11.15 -28.20 -10.33
C LEU A 461 11.43 -27.25 -11.50
N MET A 462 12.36 -26.31 -11.32
CA MET A 462 12.76 -25.35 -12.36
C MET A 462 13.50 -26.01 -13.53
N GLU A 463 14.33 -27.02 -13.25
CA GLU A 463 15.02 -27.82 -14.27
C GLU A 463 14.05 -28.57 -15.20
N LYS A 464 12.90 -28.99 -14.65
CA LYS A 464 11.85 -29.70 -15.40
C LYS A 464 10.89 -28.76 -16.10
N ASP A 465 10.98 -27.45 -15.85
CA ASP A 465 10.14 -26.46 -16.50
C ASP A 465 10.46 -26.36 -18.00
N ASN A 466 9.41 -26.30 -18.79
CA ASN A 466 9.48 -26.04 -20.22
C ASN A 466 8.54 -24.91 -20.65
N THR A 467 7.95 -24.19 -19.69
CA THR A 467 6.97 -23.13 -19.95
C THR A 467 7.64 -21.78 -20.19
N LEU A 468 8.75 -21.49 -19.51
CA LEU A 468 9.52 -20.25 -19.68
C LEU A 468 10.68 -20.46 -20.65
N TYR A 469 10.72 -19.66 -21.72
CA TYR A 469 11.74 -19.79 -22.77
C TYR A 469 13.16 -19.52 -22.26
N ASN A 470 13.35 -18.51 -21.40
CA ASN A 470 14.67 -18.19 -20.84
C ASN A 470 14.97 -18.93 -19.53
N GLY A 471 14.00 -19.67 -18.98
CA GLY A 471 14.15 -20.36 -17.69
C GLY A 471 15.41 -21.21 -17.64
N ALA A 472 15.57 -22.11 -18.62
CA ALA A 472 16.73 -22.97 -18.72
C ALA A 472 18.04 -22.21 -19.05
N LEU A 473 17.97 -21.11 -19.80
CA LEU A 473 19.15 -20.32 -20.21
C LEU A 473 19.74 -19.49 -19.05
N GLN A 474 18.93 -19.19 -18.04
CA GLN A 474 19.31 -18.38 -16.86
C GLN A 474 19.42 -19.22 -15.58
N LEU A 475 19.33 -20.55 -15.67
CA LEU A 475 19.37 -21.43 -14.50
C LEU A 475 20.72 -21.35 -13.75
N LEU A 476 21.82 -21.16 -14.49
CA LEU A 476 23.16 -20.97 -13.92
C LEU A 476 23.28 -19.64 -13.15
N GLU A 477 22.70 -18.56 -13.68
CA GLU A 477 22.62 -17.27 -12.98
C GLU A 477 21.85 -17.44 -11.66
N LEU A 478 20.72 -18.14 -11.70
CA LEU A 478 19.91 -18.40 -10.52
C LEU A 478 20.63 -19.23 -9.46
N PHE A 479 21.27 -20.33 -9.86
CA PHE A 479 22.03 -21.19 -8.94
C PHE A 479 23.17 -20.41 -8.27
N MET A 480 23.90 -19.61 -9.04
CA MET A 480 24.96 -18.74 -8.52
C MET A 480 24.43 -17.75 -7.48
N HIS A 481 23.27 -17.13 -7.72
CA HIS A 481 22.64 -16.26 -6.72
C HIS A 481 22.16 -17.01 -5.48
N PHE A 482 21.65 -18.24 -5.61
CA PHE A 482 21.30 -19.07 -4.44
C PHE A 482 22.52 -19.40 -3.59
N TYR A 483 23.66 -19.70 -4.23
CA TYR A 483 24.93 -19.91 -3.54
C TYR A 483 25.43 -18.63 -2.84
N GLN A 484 25.49 -17.50 -3.56
CA GLN A 484 25.94 -16.21 -3.01
C GLN A 484 25.07 -15.72 -1.86
N LEU A 485 23.77 -15.97 -1.92
CA LEU A 485 22.84 -15.64 -0.85
C LEU A 485 22.75 -16.73 0.22
N GLY A 486 23.54 -17.82 0.18
CA GLY A 486 23.57 -18.87 1.19
C GLY A 486 22.26 -19.65 1.34
N ILE A 487 21.53 -19.86 0.25
CA ILE A 487 20.36 -20.76 0.17
C ILE A 487 20.83 -22.20 -0.09
N CYS A 488 21.94 -22.38 -0.82
CA CYS A 488 22.60 -23.67 -1.05
C CYS A 488 24.01 -23.68 -0.44
N SER A 489 24.40 -24.81 0.18
CA SER A 489 25.69 -24.93 0.88
C SER A 489 26.84 -25.46 0.02
N GLN A 490 26.56 -26.09 -1.13
CA GLN A 490 27.57 -26.64 -2.03
C GLN A 490 27.52 -25.96 -3.40
N PRO A 491 28.67 -25.49 -3.93
CA PRO A 491 28.81 -25.19 -5.34
C PRO A 491 29.05 -26.50 -6.08
N SER A 492 28.01 -27.31 -6.31
CA SER A 492 28.05 -28.33 -7.36
C SER A 492 27.94 -27.69 -8.76
N ILE A 493 28.56 -26.52 -8.95
CA ILE A 493 28.78 -25.90 -10.26
C ILE A 493 29.56 -26.91 -11.14
N LEU A 494 30.51 -27.65 -10.54
CA LEU A 494 31.32 -28.70 -11.19
C LEU A 494 30.57 -30.02 -11.45
N GLU A 495 29.53 -30.33 -10.67
CA GLU A 495 28.63 -31.46 -10.91
C GLU A 495 27.32 -30.95 -11.51
N LEU A 496 27.39 -30.29 -12.67
CA LEU A 496 26.20 -29.99 -13.45
C LEU A 496 25.39 -31.29 -13.58
N PRO A 497 24.16 -31.39 -13.03
CA PRO A 497 23.43 -32.65 -13.04
C PRO A 497 23.37 -33.18 -14.47
N ARG A 498 23.82 -34.43 -14.68
CA ARG A 498 23.86 -35.10 -16.00
C ARG A 498 22.51 -35.01 -16.74
N GLU A 499 21.43 -34.79 -15.99
CA GLU A 499 20.05 -34.58 -16.44
C GLU A 499 19.80 -33.20 -17.08
N ILE A 500 20.44 -32.11 -16.63
CA ILE A 500 20.35 -30.76 -17.25
C ILE A 500 20.82 -30.81 -18.71
N MET A 501 21.88 -31.58 -19.00
CA MET A 501 22.39 -31.73 -20.37
C MET A 501 21.55 -32.66 -21.26
N LEU A 502 20.77 -33.57 -20.67
CA LEU A 502 20.00 -34.60 -21.40
C LEU A 502 18.53 -34.20 -21.66
N ALA A 503 17.89 -33.46 -20.75
CA ALA A 503 16.47 -33.10 -20.84
C ALA A 503 16.17 -32.10 -21.97
N ILE A 504 17.15 -31.29 -22.37
CA ILE A 504 16.92 -30.13 -23.24
C ILE A 504 17.04 -30.45 -24.74
N ARG A 505 17.31 -31.72 -25.08
CA ARG A 505 17.52 -32.20 -26.47
C ARG A 505 16.26 -32.37 -27.32
N LYS A 506 15.04 -32.32 -26.77
CA LYS A 506 13.83 -32.72 -27.54
C LYS A 506 13.01 -31.58 -28.19
N GLY A 507 13.36 -30.30 -28.00
CA GLY A 507 12.51 -29.19 -28.50
C GLY A 507 13.17 -27.91 -29.01
N PHE A 508 14.47 -27.66 -28.76
CA PHE A 508 15.13 -26.41 -29.12
C PHE A 508 16.24 -26.58 -30.17
N LYS A 509 16.31 -25.67 -31.16
CA LYS A 509 17.40 -25.60 -32.16
C LYS A 509 18.75 -25.18 -31.55
N HIS A 510 18.77 -24.67 -30.30
CA HIS A 510 19.93 -24.24 -29.53
C HIS A 510 19.77 -24.74 -28.08
N GLY A 511 20.75 -25.50 -27.55
CA GLY A 511 20.63 -26.20 -26.26
C GLY A 511 21.41 -25.51 -25.11
N PRO A 512 21.01 -25.62 -23.83
CA PRO A 512 21.70 -25.02 -22.67
C PRO A 512 22.81 -25.93 -22.11
N LEU A 513 23.85 -26.18 -22.90
CA LEU A 513 25.13 -26.82 -22.52
C LEU A 513 25.34 -28.27 -23.02
N SER A 514 26.59 -28.55 -23.41
CA SER A 514 27.13 -29.86 -23.82
C SER A 514 28.19 -30.30 -22.80
N ILE A 515 28.52 -31.60 -22.79
CA ILE A 515 29.65 -32.14 -22.02
C ILE A 515 30.93 -31.39 -22.44
N PRO A 516 31.83 -31.00 -21.50
CA PRO A 516 33.12 -30.41 -21.84
C PRO A 516 33.86 -31.27 -22.87
N ASP A 517 34.41 -30.65 -23.91
CA ASP A 517 35.25 -31.37 -24.88
C ASP A 517 36.51 -31.87 -24.14
N PRO A 518 36.84 -33.17 -24.15
CA PRO A 518 38.08 -33.68 -23.55
C PRO A 518 39.36 -33.08 -24.19
N ASN A 519 39.24 -32.43 -25.36
CA ASN A 519 40.31 -31.66 -26.02
C ASN A 519 40.17 -30.14 -25.83
N ALA A 520 39.20 -29.64 -25.05
CA ALA A 520 39.21 -28.25 -24.62
C ALA A 520 40.42 -28.04 -23.70
N ASP A 521 41.05 -26.87 -23.82
CA ASP A 521 42.30 -26.49 -23.16
C ASP A 521 42.17 -26.30 -21.63
N ALA A 522 41.41 -27.17 -20.96
CA ALA A 522 41.21 -27.22 -19.52
C ALA A 522 42.56 -27.37 -18.78
N SER A 523 43.59 -27.89 -19.44
CA SER A 523 44.95 -28.01 -18.93
C SER A 523 45.61 -26.68 -18.58
N SER A 524 45.23 -25.56 -19.22
CA SER A 524 45.84 -24.24 -18.95
C SER A 524 45.14 -23.45 -17.82
N LEU A 525 43.84 -23.67 -17.62
CA LEU A 525 43.02 -22.93 -16.64
C LEU A 525 42.85 -23.68 -15.30
N VAL A 526 42.92 -25.02 -15.29
CA VAL A 526 42.85 -25.83 -14.04
C VAL A 526 44.16 -25.75 -13.22
N GLN A 527 45.27 -25.33 -13.84
CA GLN A 527 46.55 -25.09 -13.13
C GLN A 527 46.60 -23.74 -12.39
N GLN A 528 45.65 -22.84 -12.65
CA GLN A 528 45.46 -21.59 -11.90
C GLN A 528 44.27 -21.81 -10.97
N ASN A 529 44.37 -21.52 -9.68
CA ASN A 529 43.25 -21.65 -8.72
C ASN A 529 42.12 -20.65 -9.05
N ILE A 530 41.37 -20.85 -10.14
CA ILE A 530 40.31 -19.94 -10.57
C ILE A 530 39.15 -20.03 -9.58
N PRO A 531 38.63 -18.89 -9.06
CA PRO A 531 37.46 -18.88 -8.18
C PRO A 531 36.21 -19.52 -8.82
N ASP A 532 35.30 -20.04 -7.99
CA ASP A 532 34.02 -20.61 -8.45
C ASP A 532 33.14 -19.59 -9.21
N VAL A 533 33.27 -18.31 -8.84
CA VAL A 533 32.56 -17.18 -9.45
C VAL A 533 33.57 -16.12 -9.85
N VAL A 534 33.49 -15.67 -11.10
CA VAL A 534 34.31 -14.59 -11.66
C VAL A 534 33.41 -13.45 -12.15
N TRP A 535 33.97 -12.26 -12.30
CA TRP A 535 33.30 -11.09 -12.86
C TRP A 535 33.78 -10.84 -14.28
N ILE A 536 32.84 -10.79 -15.22
CA ILE A 536 33.11 -10.36 -16.59
C ILE A 536 32.79 -8.87 -16.68
N SER A 537 33.64 -8.14 -17.39
CA SER A 537 33.40 -6.75 -17.76
C SER A 537 33.61 -6.56 -19.26
N LEU A 538 32.64 -5.94 -19.90
CA LEU A 538 32.67 -5.55 -21.31
C LEU A 538 32.85 -4.04 -21.41
N SER A 539 33.82 -3.59 -22.22
CA SER A 539 33.95 -2.20 -22.65
C SER A 539 33.31 -2.05 -24.03
N ILE A 540 32.14 -1.42 -24.11
CA ILE A 540 31.39 -1.24 -25.35
C ILE A 540 31.63 0.16 -25.94
N PRO A 541 32.18 0.27 -27.16
CA PRO A 541 32.33 1.52 -27.88
C PRO A 541 31.00 2.24 -28.13
N ARG A 542 31.03 3.58 -28.14
CA ARG A 542 29.80 4.38 -28.32
C ARG A 542 29.11 4.17 -29.67
N GLU A 543 29.85 3.73 -30.68
CA GLU A 543 29.31 3.48 -32.01
C GLU A 543 28.33 2.31 -32.04
N ASP A 544 28.56 1.27 -31.24
CA ASP A 544 27.67 0.12 -31.11
C ASP A 544 26.38 0.46 -30.37
N LEU A 545 26.43 1.48 -29.50
CA LEU A 545 25.26 1.99 -28.77
C LEU A 545 24.31 2.83 -29.62
N LYS A 546 24.65 3.15 -30.88
CA LYS A 546 23.78 3.95 -31.77
C LYS A 546 22.41 3.28 -32.00
N SER A 547 22.40 1.94 -32.09
CA SER A 547 21.19 1.15 -32.23
C SER A 547 20.27 1.30 -31.01
N LEU A 548 20.82 1.12 -29.80
CA LEU A 548 20.14 1.30 -28.51
C LEU A 548 19.51 2.69 -28.39
N LYS A 549 20.27 3.75 -28.68
CA LYS A 549 19.81 5.16 -28.57
C LYS A 549 18.60 5.49 -29.45
N LYS A 550 18.43 4.83 -30.59
CA LYS A 550 17.29 5.04 -31.50
C LYS A 550 15.99 4.48 -30.91
N TYR A 551 16.06 3.33 -30.24
CA TYR A 551 14.88 2.62 -29.74
C TYR A 551 14.46 3.09 -28.34
N SER A 552 15.44 3.47 -27.50
CA SER A 552 15.21 4.00 -26.16
C SER A 552 14.58 5.40 -26.12
N GLN A 553 14.33 6.01 -27.28
CA GLN A 553 13.54 7.24 -27.40
C GLN A 553 12.06 7.01 -27.11
N TYR A 554 11.59 5.77 -27.21
CA TYR A 554 10.17 5.42 -27.13
C TYR A 554 9.84 4.47 -25.97
N LEU A 555 10.76 3.60 -25.53
CA LEU A 555 10.59 2.69 -24.39
C LEU A 555 11.93 2.36 -23.71
N SER A 556 11.89 1.93 -22.44
CA SER A 556 13.06 1.33 -21.77
C SER A 556 13.43 0.00 -22.43
N VAL A 557 14.73 -0.24 -22.61
CA VAL A 557 15.26 -1.46 -23.24
C VAL A 557 16.07 -2.24 -22.22
N GLY A 558 15.61 -3.43 -21.83
CA GLY A 558 16.35 -4.32 -20.93
C GLY A 558 17.60 -4.91 -21.60
N LEU A 559 18.69 -5.03 -20.84
CA LEU A 559 19.97 -5.60 -21.27
C LEU A 559 20.26 -6.93 -20.57
N GLN A 560 21.02 -7.79 -21.25
CA GLN A 560 21.58 -9.03 -20.71
C GLN A 560 22.95 -9.33 -21.34
N ILE A 561 23.79 -10.09 -20.66
CA ILE A 561 24.99 -10.71 -21.23
C ILE A 561 24.67 -12.15 -21.63
N LYS A 562 25.11 -12.54 -22.83
CA LYS A 562 25.04 -13.93 -23.31
C LYS A 562 26.44 -14.48 -23.48
N ILE A 563 26.72 -15.63 -22.90
CA ILE A 563 27.92 -16.41 -23.19
C ILE A 563 27.50 -17.48 -24.19
N TRP A 564 27.99 -17.36 -25.43
CA TRP A 564 27.66 -18.23 -26.55
C TRP A 564 28.85 -19.11 -26.92
N HIS A 565 28.61 -20.41 -26.92
CA HIS A 565 29.58 -21.43 -27.27
C HIS A 565 29.29 -21.93 -28.69
N THR A 566 30.13 -21.52 -29.64
CA THR A 566 29.87 -21.73 -31.08
C THR A 566 30.01 -23.19 -31.51
N LYS A 567 30.92 -23.95 -30.88
CA LYS A 567 31.21 -25.34 -31.25
C LYS A 567 30.13 -26.27 -30.70
N SER A 568 29.80 -26.13 -29.42
CA SER A 568 28.73 -26.87 -28.76
C SER A 568 27.32 -26.40 -29.12
N LYS A 569 27.18 -25.17 -29.65
CA LYS A 569 25.91 -24.48 -29.96
C LYS A 569 25.04 -24.26 -28.72
N THR A 570 25.67 -23.76 -27.66
CA THR A 570 25.03 -23.58 -26.36
C THR A 570 25.17 -22.17 -25.81
N ALA A 571 24.24 -21.77 -24.96
CA ALA A 571 24.21 -20.42 -24.39
C ALA A 571 23.90 -20.41 -22.89
N ALA A 572 24.50 -19.48 -22.17
CA ALA A 572 24.10 -19.08 -20.82
C ALA A 572 23.82 -17.57 -20.80
N HIS A 573 22.74 -17.15 -20.15
CA HIS A 573 22.30 -15.76 -20.11
C HIS A 573 22.37 -15.19 -18.69
N PHE A 574 22.77 -13.93 -18.58
CA PHE A 574 22.93 -13.20 -17.32
C PHE A 574 22.27 -11.84 -17.42
N SER A 575 21.37 -11.52 -16.49
CA SER A 575 20.53 -10.32 -16.46
C SER A 575 20.80 -9.40 -15.26
N SER A 576 21.52 -9.90 -14.26
CA SER A 576 21.97 -9.17 -13.08
C SER A 576 23.20 -8.31 -13.39
N LEU A 577 22.98 -7.25 -14.18
CA LEU A 577 24.05 -6.38 -14.66
C LEU A 577 24.31 -5.17 -13.74
N GLN A 578 25.55 -4.71 -13.76
CA GLN A 578 25.97 -3.39 -13.30
C GLN A 578 26.54 -2.63 -14.51
N CYS A 579 26.10 -1.39 -14.72
CA CYS A 579 26.52 -0.58 -15.86
C CYS A 579 27.07 0.76 -15.38
N PHE A 580 28.02 1.34 -16.11
CA PHE A 580 28.42 2.74 -15.94
C PHE A 580 29.19 3.22 -17.19
N PHE A 581 29.16 4.51 -17.48
CA PHE A 581 30.03 5.08 -18.51
C PHE A 581 31.38 5.41 -17.88
N GLY A 582 32.49 5.00 -18.49
CA GLY A 582 33.79 5.16 -17.87
C GLY A 582 34.86 4.23 -18.42
N SER A 583 35.87 3.99 -17.59
CA SER A 583 36.98 3.07 -17.87
C SER A 583 37.36 2.30 -16.61
N LEU A 584 37.94 1.12 -16.80
CA LEU A 584 38.56 0.34 -15.74
C LEU A 584 40.08 0.55 -15.79
N ILE A 585 40.69 0.81 -14.65
CA ILE A 585 42.15 0.93 -14.52
C ILE A 585 42.64 -0.13 -13.55
N GLN A 586 43.60 -0.94 -13.99
CA GLN A 586 44.22 -1.94 -13.13
C GLN A 586 45.01 -1.25 -12.01
N ARG A 587 44.84 -1.72 -10.78
CA ARG A 587 45.54 -1.13 -9.64
C ARG A 587 47.01 -1.52 -9.62
N PRO A 588 47.95 -0.60 -9.35
CA PRO A 588 49.37 -0.94 -9.26
C PRO A 588 49.64 -1.95 -8.13
N GLY A 589 50.20 -3.10 -8.46
CA GLY A 589 50.65 -4.10 -7.48
C GLY A 589 49.65 -5.23 -7.17
N ASP A 590 48.45 -5.22 -7.74
CA ASP A 590 47.48 -6.34 -7.69
C ASP A 590 46.95 -6.60 -9.11
N ASN A 591 47.19 -7.80 -9.64
CA ASN A 591 46.82 -8.13 -11.01
C ASN A 591 45.31 -8.28 -11.22
N ASP A 592 44.53 -8.48 -10.14
CA ASP A 592 43.10 -8.85 -10.22
C ASP A 592 42.14 -7.75 -9.73
N ILE A 593 42.66 -6.63 -9.24
CA ILE A 593 41.84 -5.48 -8.81
C ILE A 593 41.84 -4.38 -9.87
N TYR A 594 40.63 -3.99 -10.28
CA TYR A 594 40.40 -2.88 -11.19
C TYR A 594 39.59 -1.78 -10.51
N ASP A 595 40.12 -0.56 -10.54
CA ASP A 595 39.43 0.65 -10.11
C ASP A 595 38.54 1.17 -11.24
N ALA A 596 37.30 1.56 -10.90
CA ALA A 596 36.32 2.04 -11.86
C ALA A 596 36.26 3.56 -11.87
N ILE A 597 36.65 4.17 -13.00
CA ILE A 597 36.61 5.61 -13.20
C ILE A 597 35.36 5.97 -14.01
N GLU A 598 34.38 6.56 -13.33
CA GLU A 598 33.11 6.96 -13.95
C GLU A 598 33.23 8.30 -14.70
N ASP A 599 32.71 8.32 -15.93
CA ASP A 599 32.48 9.55 -16.69
C ASP A 599 31.29 10.30 -16.09
N ARG A 600 31.56 11.44 -15.44
CA ARG A 600 30.53 12.28 -14.81
C ARG A 600 29.49 12.81 -15.78
N SER A 601 29.79 12.85 -17.08
CA SER A 601 28.85 13.25 -18.14
C SER A 601 27.97 12.07 -18.62
N GLY A 602 28.21 10.85 -18.14
CA GLY A 602 27.40 9.67 -18.36
C GLY A 602 27.12 9.39 -19.85
N SER A 603 25.85 9.21 -20.19
CA SER A 603 25.41 8.93 -21.57
C SER A 603 25.73 10.07 -22.55
N LYS A 604 25.96 11.30 -22.06
CA LYS A 604 26.34 12.48 -22.86
C LYS A 604 27.85 12.71 -22.96
N GLY A 605 28.64 11.97 -22.18
CA GLY A 605 30.10 12.08 -22.19
C GLY A 605 30.76 11.46 -23.44
N SER A 606 32.03 11.11 -23.31
CA SER A 606 32.83 10.50 -24.39
C SER A 606 33.28 9.08 -24.08
N SER A 607 33.26 8.64 -22.82
CA SER A 607 33.78 7.32 -22.43
C SER A 607 32.90 6.17 -22.91
N ASN A 608 33.48 4.98 -23.02
CA ASN A 608 32.77 3.75 -23.36
C ASN A 608 31.74 3.38 -22.28
N LEU A 609 30.81 2.50 -22.63
CA LEU A 609 29.92 1.88 -21.66
C LEU A 609 30.61 0.64 -21.10
N VAL A 610 30.79 0.58 -19.79
CA VAL A 610 31.25 -0.63 -19.09
C VAL A 610 30.02 -1.39 -18.58
N VAL A 611 29.94 -2.68 -18.91
CA VAL A 611 28.88 -3.60 -18.43
C VAL A 611 29.54 -4.77 -17.73
N THR A 612 29.19 -5.00 -16.46
CA THR A 612 29.78 -6.07 -15.66
C THR A 612 28.73 -6.93 -14.97
N CYS A 613 29.01 -8.23 -14.84
CA CYS A 613 28.21 -9.18 -14.08
C CYS A 613 29.06 -10.33 -13.52
N ALA A 614 28.57 -10.95 -12.44
CA ALA A 614 29.13 -12.19 -11.93
C ALA A 614 28.67 -13.37 -12.79
N VAL A 615 29.56 -14.34 -13.03
CA VAL A 615 29.28 -15.60 -13.73
C VAL A 615 30.02 -16.77 -13.09
N PRO A 616 29.49 -18.01 -13.15
CA PRO A 616 30.26 -19.19 -12.77
C PRO A 616 31.45 -19.38 -13.71
N SER A 617 32.65 -19.62 -13.16
CA SER A 617 33.87 -19.79 -13.95
C SER A 617 33.80 -20.97 -14.93
N LEU A 618 33.11 -22.05 -14.55
CA LEU A 618 32.87 -23.22 -15.41
C LEU A 618 32.22 -22.85 -16.75
N VAL A 619 31.36 -21.82 -16.78
CA VAL A 619 30.69 -21.42 -18.02
C VAL A 619 31.69 -20.95 -19.07
N LEU A 620 32.86 -20.45 -18.67
CA LEU A 620 33.91 -20.03 -19.59
C LEU A 620 34.78 -21.19 -20.10
N MET A 621 34.61 -22.39 -19.52
CA MET A 621 35.45 -23.57 -19.77
C MET A 621 34.75 -24.67 -20.59
N ILE A 622 33.50 -24.47 -21.00
CA ILE A 622 32.71 -25.49 -21.74
C ILE A 622 33.29 -25.78 -23.13
N ASP A 623 33.71 -24.73 -23.82
CA ASP A 623 34.24 -24.77 -25.18
C ASP A 623 35.65 -24.12 -25.17
N SER A 624 36.43 -24.27 -26.25
CA SER A 624 37.72 -23.58 -26.39
C SER A 624 37.56 -22.04 -26.34
N ARG A 625 38.61 -21.32 -25.96
CA ARG A 625 38.62 -19.84 -25.87
C ARG A 625 38.18 -19.18 -27.20
N GLU A 626 38.66 -19.69 -28.32
CA GLU A 626 38.30 -19.23 -29.68
C GLU A 626 36.83 -19.47 -30.03
N SER A 627 36.21 -20.49 -29.45
CA SER A 627 34.80 -20.86 -29.68
C SER A 627 33.84 -20.30 -28.64
N THR A 628 34.31 -19.47 -27.72
CA THR A 628 33.48 -18.82 -26.69
C THR A 628 33.36 -17.33 -26.99
N GLN A 629 32.12 -16.86 -27.11
CA GLN A 629 31.77 -15.49 -27.45
C GLN A 629 30.98 -14.86 -26.29
N ILE A 630 31.33 -13.65 -25.90
CA ILE A 630 30.61 -12.87 -24.90
C ILE A 630 29.87 -11.74 -25.61
N GLU A 631 28.56 -11.73 -25.49
CA GLU A 631 27.67 -10.81 -26.21
C GLU A 631 26.90 -9.93 -25.24
N LEU A 632 26.87 -8.63 -25.49
CA LEU A 632 25.82 -7.78 -24.95
C LEU A 632 24.58 -7.94 -25.83
N ALA A 633 23.43 -8.23 -25.24
CA ALA A 633 22.20 -8.46 -25.97
C ALA A 633 20.99 -7.74 -25.35
N TYR A 634 19.96 -7.55 -26.15
CA TYR A 634 18.64 -7.18 -25.65
C TYR A 634 18.08 -8.30 -24.77
N LEU A 635 17.39 -7.96 -23.68
CA LEU A 635 16.68 -8.92 -22.85
C LEU A 635 15.65 -9.68 -23.70
N ASN A 636 15.69 -11.01 -23.63
CA ASN A 636 14.81 -11.86 -24.43
C ASN A 636 13.39 -11.86 -23.84
N THR A 637 12.53 -10.95 -24.25
CA THR A 637 11.09 -10.98 -23.90
C THR A 637 10.24 -11.20 -25.14
N GLY A 638 8.98 -11.64 -25.01
CA GLY A 638 8.04 -11.75 -26.14
C GLY A 638 8.02 -10.47 -26.99
N ALA A 639 7.82 -9.32 -26.34
CA ALA A 639 7.90 -7.99 -26.94
C ALA A 639 9.22 -7.70 -27.68
N SER A 640 10.36 -8.07 -27.07
CA SER A 640 11.67 -7.82 -27.65
C SER A 640 11.91 -8.73 -28.86
N MET A 641 11.48 -9.99 -28.80
CA MET A 641 11.59 -10.94 -29.91
C MET A 641 10.75 -10.51 -31.11
N GLU A 642 9.52 -10.03 -30.89
CA GLU A 642 8.66 -9.49 -31.96
C GLU A 642 9.33 -8.28 -32.63
N ARG A 643 9.91 -7.37 -31.85
CA ARG A 643 10.46 -6.09 -32.36
C ARG A 643 11.86 -6.21 -32.95
N PHE A 644 12.73 -7.03 -32.37
CA PHE A 644 14.16 -7.10 -32.69
C PHE A 644 14.60 -8.44 -33.27
N GLY A 645 13.80 -9.50 -33.13
CA GLY A 645 14.15 -10.84 -33.59
C GLY A 645 14.45 -10.89 -35.08
N GLN A 646 13.61 -10.30 -35.94
CA GLN A 646 13.85 -10.29 -37.38
C GLN A 646 15.14 -9.55 -37.78
N LYS A 647 15.46 -8.45 -37.09
CA LYS A 647 16.65 -7.63 -37.40
C LYS A 647 17.95 -8.25 -36.94
N THR A 648 17.92 -8.99 -35.83
CA THR A 648 19.11 -9.61 -35.23
C THR A 648 19.27 -11.07 -35.65
N LYS A 649 18.54 -11.55 -36.67
CA LYS A 649 18.45 -12.97 -37.04
C LYS A 649 18.15 -13.87 -35.83
N CYS A 650 17.30 -13.39 -34.93
CA CYS A 650 16.91 -13.99 -33.65
C CYS A 650 18.03 -14.14 -32.60
N ARG A 651 19.25 -13.64 -32.84
CA ARG A 651 20.37 -13.70 -31.89
C ARG A 651 20.23 -12.64 -30.77
N MET A 652 19.52 -11.55 -31.04
CA MET A 652 19.29 -10.42 -30.12
C MET A 652 20.57 -9.69 -29.66
N ALA A 653 21.72 -10.03 -30.24
CA ALA A 653 23.02 -9.44 -29.91
C ALA A 653 23.15 -8.00 -30.40
N ILE A 654 23.76 -7.17 -29.57
CA ILE A 654 24.12 -5.78 -29.84
C ILE A 654 25.58 -5.71 -30.29
N CYS A 655 26.47 -6.36 -29.53
CA CYS A 655 27.88 -6.58 -29.86
C CYS A 655 28.31 -7.98 -29.39
N SER A 656 29.41 -8.49 -29.95
CA SER A 656 29.95 -9.83 -29.70
C SER A 656 31.47 -9.75 -29.69
N TYR A 657 32.09 -10.29 -28.66
CA TYR A 657 33.55 -10.31 -28.49
C TYR A 657 34.03 -11.73 -28.20
N GLY A 658 35.23 -12.07 -28.66
CA GLY A 658 35.92 -13.30 -28.24
C GLY A 658 36.44 -13.18 -26.81
N LEU A 659 36.75 -14.31 -26.17
CA LEU A 659 37.27 -14.31 -24.79
C LEU A 659 38.62 -13.59 -24.65
N ASP A 660 39.42 -13.56 -25.73
CA ASP A 660 40.75 -12.92 -25.79
C ASP A 660 40.72 -11.50 -26.40
N ASP A 661 39.52 -10.93 -26.60
CA ASP A 661 39.35 -9.59 -27.13
C ASP A 661 39.72 -8.53 -26.09
N GLU A 662 40.36 -7.43 -26.50
CA GLU A 662 40.75 -6.31 -25.60
C GLU A 662 39.55 -5.65 -24.90
N ASN A 663 38.34 -5.80 -25.46
CA ASN A 663 37.11 -5.27 -24.87
C ASN A 663 36.53 -6.16 -23.75
N VAL A 664 37.13 -7.32 -23.47
CA VAL A 664 36.70 -8.28 -22.44
C VAL A 664 37.73 -8.33 -21.32
N LEU A 665 37.26 -8.15 -20.08
CA LEU A 665 38.06 -8.34 -18.87
C LEU A 665 37.39 -9.37 -17.97
N ILE A 666 38.19 -10.32 -17.46
CA ILE A 666 37.76 -11.32 -16.48
C ILE A 666 38.51 -11.00 -15.18
N MET A 667 37.78 -10.89 -14.08
CA MET A 667 38.29 -10.47 -12.78
C MET A 667 37.79 -11.42 -11.69
N GLU A 668 38.56 -11.60 -10.62
CA GLU A 668 38.09 -12.36 -9.46
C GLU A 668 37.06 -11.59 -8.63
N ARG A 669 37.09 -10.25 -8.70
CA ARG A 669 36.30 -9.36 -7.84
C ARG A 669 35.49 -8.35 -8.67
N PRO A 670 34.39 -7.82 -8.12
CA PRO A 670 33.65 -6.74 -8.76
C PRO A 670 34.53 -5.48 -8.89
N PRO A 671 34.45 -4.74 -10.02
CA PRO A 671 35.27 -3.55 -10.23
C PRO A 671 34.94 -2.44 -9.24
N GLY A 672 35.98 -1.75 -8.75
CA GLY A 672 35.85 -0.60 -7.83
C GLY A 672 35.42 -0.95 -6.41
N ILE A 673 35.38 -2.23 -6.04
CA ILE A 673 34.98 -2.70 -4.71
C ILE A 673 36.11 -3.52 -4.09
N GLU A 674 36.64 -3.04 -2.97
CA GLU A 674 37.49 -3.86 -2.11
C GLU A 674 36.61 -4.82 -1.31
N LEU A 675 36.59 -6.08 -1.72
CA LEU A 675 36.00 -7.14 -0.92
C LEU A 675 36.88 -7.37 0.31
N ARG A 676 36.43 -6.94 1.49
CA ARG A 676 37.02 -7.40 2.76
C ARG A 676 36.66 -8.87 2.91
N TYR A 677 37.56 -9.75 2.45
CA TYR A 677 37.54 -11.15 2.85
C TYR A 677 37.84 -11.20 4.35
N ASN A 678 36.81 -11.33 5.17
CA ASN A 678 37.02 -11.96 6.46
C ASN A 678 37.16 -13.45 6.16
N PRO A 679 38.31 -14.09 6.47
CA PRO A 679 38.39 -15.53 6.43
C PRO A 679 37.22 -16.05 7.24
N LEU A 680 36.53 -17.05 6.70
CA LEU A 680 35.55 -17.81 7.43
C LEU A 680 36.29 -18.42 8.64
N ASP A 681 36.39 -17.68 9.74
CA ASP A 681 36.61 -18.32 11.02
C ASP A 681 35.48 -19.32 11.12
N ASN A 682 35.83 -20.58 11.40
CA ASN A 682 34.91 -21.60 11.86
C ASN A 682 34.37 -21.18 13.24
N ALA A 683 33.83 -19.96 13.35
CA ALA A 683 32.92 -19.51 14.36
C ALA A 683 31.69 -20.39 14.15
N THR A 684 31.74 -21.53 14.84
CA THR A 684 30.58 -22.28 15.27
C THR A 684 29.51 -21.25 15.52
N THR A 685 28.48 -21.25 14.67
CA THR A 685 27.43 -20.25 14.70
C THR A 685 26.72 -20.43 16.04
N ARG A 686 27.23 -19.78 17.08
CA ARG A 686 26.48 -19.47 18.27
C ARG A 686 25.52 -18.37 17.82
N SER A 687 24.54 -18.79 17.01
CA SER A 687 23.19 -18.30 17.16
C SER A 687 22.95 -18.41 18.65
N THR A 688 23.02 -17.29 19.37
CA THR A 688 22.28 -17.13 20.60
C THR A 688 20.85 -17.49 20.23
N THR A 689 20.50 -18.76 20.44
CA THR A 689 19.15 -19.26 20.35
C THR A 689 18.36 -18.28 21.20
N PRO A 690 17.44 -17.50 20.61
CA PRO A 690 16.46 -16.83 21.43
C PRO A 690 15.82 -17.91 22.29
N PRO A 691 15.50 -17.63 23.57
CA PRO A 691 14.86 -18.61 24.43
C PRO A 691 13.70 -19.23 23.66
N SER A 692 13.68 -20.58 23.59
CA SER A 692 12.69 -21.44 22.94
C SER A 692 11.37 -20.73 22.66
N ARG A 693 11.25 -20.06 21.50
CA ARG A 693 9.95 -19.59 21.03
C ARG A 693 9.25 -20.79 20.41
N ASP A 694 8.08 -21.12 20.93
CA ASP A 694 7.24 -22.18 20.39
C ASP A 694 7.09 -22.02 18.86
N LEU A 695 7.27 -23.13 18.14
CA LEU A 695 7.16 -23.16 16.69
C LEU A 695 5.69 -23.18 16.25
N CYS A 696 5.41 -22.58 15.11
CA CYS A 696 4.13 -22.74 14.41
C CYS A 696 4.38 -23.42 13.05
N PHE A 697 3.92 -24.66 12.92
CA PHE A 697 4.04 -25.43 11.69
C PHE A 697 2.95 -25.04 10.72
N VAL A 698 3.30 -24.83 9.46
CA VAL A 698 2.38 -24.39 8.41
C VAL A 698 2.28 -25.45 7.33
N ARG A 699 1.05 -25.78 6.94
CA ARG A 699 0.75 -26.69 5.82
C ARG A 699 0.10 -25.93 4.68
N MET A 700 0.46 -26.28 3.45
CA MET A 700 -0.04 -25.66 2.24
C MET A 700 -0.83 -26.65 1.40
N LYS A 701 -1.84 -26.16 0.69
CA LYS A 701 -2.56 -26.96 -0.30
C LYS A 701 -1.81 -27.01 -1.64
N ASP A 702 -2.30 -27.86 -2.52
CA ASP A 702 -1.84 -27.95 -3.92
C ASP A 702 -2.00 -26.67 -4.72
N ASP A 703 -2.86 -25.72 -4.33
CA ASP A 703 -2.98 -24.39 -4.95
C ASP A 703 -2.01 -23.35 -4.36
N SER A 704 -1.23 -23.75 -3.35
CA SER A 704 -0.29 -22.95 -2.57
C SER A 704 -0.93 -21.91 -1.63
N SER A 705 -2.24 -22.01 -1.40
CA SER A 705 -2.90 -21.38 -0.25
C SER A 705 -2.57 -22.12 1.04
N ILE A 706 -2.62 -21.42 2.17
CA ILE A 706 -2.41 -22.03 3.48
C ILE A 706 -3.60 -22.92 3.84
N GLU A 707 -3.32 -24.16 4.20
CA GLU A 707 -4.34 -25.10 4.66
C GLU A 707 -4.56 -24.99 6.16
N THR A 708 -3.48 -25.11 6.94
CA THR A 708 -3.52 -25.12 8.41
C THR A 708 -2.26 -24.49 9.02
N MET A 709 -2.43 -23.98 10.22
CA MET A 709 -1.37 -23.60 11.15
C MET A 709 -1.49 -24.46 12.41
N GLU A 710 -0.38 -25.04 12.83
CA GLU A 710 -0.31 -26.03 13.88
C GLU A 710 0.68 -25.61 14.97
N ILE A 711 0.25 -25.70 16.23
CA ILE A 711 1.09 -25.47 17.41
C ILE A 711 1.10 -26.74 18.25
N ARG A 712 2.30 -27.20 18.63
CA ARG A 712 2.51 -28.36 19.49
C ARG A 712 2.94 -27.92 20.88
N LYS A 713 2.36 -28.51 21.92
CA LYS A 713 2.70 -28.24 23.32
C LYS A 713 2.84 -29.55 24.09
N GLU A 714 3.93 -29.69 24.84
CA GLU A 714 4.13 -30.79 25.80
C GLU A 714 3.29 -30.55 27.06
N PHE A 715 2.75 -31.61 27.66
CA PHE A 715 1.99 -31.52 28.91
C PHE A 715 2.42 -32.59 29.91
N GLU A 716 2.43 -32.22 31.20
CA GLU A 716 2.72 -33.15 32.30
C GLU A 716 1.46 -33.98 32.65
N HIS A 717 1.65 -35.27 32.95
CA HIS A 717 0.58 -36.22 33.28
C HIS A 717 -0.30 -35.69 34.44
N SER A 718 -1.62 -35.62 34.23
CA SER A 718 -2.59 -35.60 35.33
C SER A 718 -3.75 -36.54 35.01
N ASP A 719 -4.03 -37.46 35.93
CA ASP A 719 -4.98 -38.58 35.86
C ASP A 719 -6.47 -38.22 35.74
N ASP A 720 -6.84 -37.12 35.08
CA ASP A 720 -8.25 -36.79 34.83
C ASP A 720 -8.52 -36.63 33.32
N GLU A 721 -8.98 -37.73 32.71
CA GLU A 721 -9.62 -37.77 31.38
C GLU A 721 -10.91 -36.94 31.38
N ARG A 722 -10.81 -35.61 31.32
CA ARG A 722 -11.96 -34.72 31.08
C ARG A 722 -11.75 -33.84 29.86
N ALA A 723 -12.81 -33.72 29.07
CA ALA A 723 -12.87 -33.00 27.81
C ALA A 723 -12.32 -31.56 27.93
N ILE A 724 -11.11 -31.35 27.42
CA ILE A 724 -10.51 -30.04 27.24
C ILE A 724 -11.40 -29.25 26.27
N ARG A 725 -11.89 -28.07 26.69
CA ARG A 725 -12.62 -27.15 25.83
C ARG A 725 -11.69 -26.04 25.36
N ALA A 726 -11.21 -26.13 24.13
CA ALA A 726 -10.53 -25.04 23.45
C ALA A 726 -11.56 -24.03 22.95
N ARG A 727 -11.32 -22.74 23.21
CA ARG A 727 -12.15 -21.63 22.73
C ARG A 727 -11.28 -20.50 22.24
N GLN A 728 -11.53 -20.04 21.02
CA GLN A 728 -10.95 -18.80 20.51
C GLN A 728 -11.48 -17.60 21.30
N ILE A 729 -10.57 -16.80 21.87
CA ILE A 729 -10.89 -15.65 22.73
C ILE A 729 -10.48 -14.31 22.10
N SER A 730 -9.60 -14.33 21.11
CA SER A 730 -9.21 -13.15 20.31
C SER A 730 -8.96 -13.55 18.85
N PRO A 731 -8.71 -12.59 17.94
CA PRO A 731 -8.41 -12.88 16.54
C PRO A 731 -7.28 -13.90 16.34
N CYS A 732 -6.27 -13.89 17.21
CA CYS A 732 -5.07 -14.73 17.11
C CYS A 732 -4.88 -15.69 18.30
N THR A 733 -5.74 -15.64 19.33
CA THR A 733 -5.52 -16.36 20.58
C THR A 733 -6.60 -17.39 20.88
N ILE A 734 -6.18 -18.61 21.18
CA ILE A 734 -7.02 -19.69 21.74
C ILE A 734 -6.74 -19.81 23.24
N SER A 735 -7.82 -19.87 24.02
CA SER A 735 -7.78 -20.23 25.43
C SER A 735 -8.16 -21.69 25.60
N GLU A 736 -7.46 -22.36 26.50
CA GLU A 736 -7.72 -23.74 26.88
C GLU A 736 -8.04 -23.79 28.37
N ARG A 737 -9.12 -24.48 28.74
CA ARG A 737 -9.52 -24.66 30.15
C ARG A 737 -9.30 -26.10 30.60
N LEU A 738 -8.49 -26.27 31.65
CA LEU A 738 -8.38 -27.51 32.43
C LEU A 738 -9.04 -27.28 33.80
N ASN A 739 -10.02 -28.12 34.16
CA ASN A 739 -10.71 -28.15 35.46
C ASN A 739 -10.97 -26.78 36.13
N SER A 740 -11.89 -25.99 35.58
CA SER A 740 -12.41 -24.70 36.13
C SER A 740 -11.39 -23.57 36.38
N ASN A 741 -10.10 -23.86 36.57
CA ASN A 741 -9.15 -22.95 37.22
C ASN A 741 -7.81 -22.78 36.49
N GLU A 742 -7.48 -23.53 35.43
CA GLU A 742 -6.31 -23.22 34.59
C GLU A 742 -6.70 -22.76 33.19
N ILE A 743 -6.20 -21.57 32.80
CA ILE A 743 -6.35 -20.98 31.47
C ILE A 743 -4.96 -20.89 30.84
N THR A 744 -4.62 -21.84 29.97
CA THR A 744 -3.47 -21.67 29.08
C THR A 744 -3.92 -20.89 27.85
N GLN A 745 -3.14 -19.87 27.45
CA GLN A 745 -3.37 -19.13 26.20
C GLN A 745 -2.32 -19.49 25.17
N VAL A 746 -2.76 -19.74 23.94
CA VAL A 746 -1.90 -20.05 22.79
C VAL A 746 -2.16 -19.02 21.70
N GLN A 747 -1.09 -18.33 21.29
CA GLN A 747 -1.12 -17.26 20.30
C GLN A 747 -0.61 -17.76 18.95
N PHE A 748 -1.39 -17.53 17.90
CA PHE A 748 -1.01 -17.82 16.52
C PHE A 748 -0.39 -16.58 15.87
N PRO A 749 0.53 -16.75 14.89
CA PRO A 749 1.21 -15.62 14.24
C PRO A 749 0.31 -14.85 13.26
N TYR A 750 -0.90 -15.34 12.99
CA TYR A 750 -1.86 -14.79 12.04
C TYR A 750 -3.29 -15.01 12.58
N PRO A 751 -4.29 -14.18 12.21
CA PRO A 751 -5.68 -14.40 12.63
C PRO A 751 -6.20 -15.77 12.23
N ILE A 752 -7.00 -16.38 13.08
CA ILE A 752 -7.45 -17.77 12.90
C ILE A 752 -8.96 -17.94 12.93
N SER A 753 -9.41 -19.01 12.27
CA SER A 753 -10.68 -19.67 12.53
C SER A 753 -10.37 -21.06 13.09
N LEU A 754 -10.77 -21.30 14.34
CA LEU A 754 -10.59 -22.60 15.00
C LEU A 754 -11.36 -23.69 14.23
N ARG A 755 -10.63 -24.72 13.76
CA ARG A 755 -11.23 -25.85 13.02
C ARG A 755 -11.37 -27.07 13.91
N GLU A 756 -10.29 -27.44 14.58
CA GLU A 756 -10.21 -28.68 15.35
C GLU A 756 -9.16 -28.53 16.46
N ALA A 757 -9.42 -29.07 17.63
CA ALA A 757 -8.43 -29.20 18.70
C ALA A 757 -8.26 -30.69 18.98
N THR A 758 -7.18 -31.29 18.49
CA THR A 758 -6.91 -32.73 18.63
C THR A 758 -5.83 -32.96 19.68
N ILE A 759 -6.04 -33.99 20.50
CA ILE A 759 -5.10 -34.37 21.55
C ILE A 759 -4.56 -35.74 21.19
N ASP A 760 -3.24 -35.84 20.94
CA ASP A 760 -2.57 -37.12 20.76
C ASP A 760 -2.11 -37.65 22.12
N PHE A 761 -2.96 -38.46 22.74
CA PHE A 761 -2.69 -39.07 24.06
C PHE A 761 -1.52 -40.08 24.02
N SER A 762 -1.05 -40.51 22.85
CA SER A 762 0.01 -41.52 22.74
C SER A 762 1.42 -40.95 22.89
N LYS A 763 1.60 -39.63 22.77
CA LYS A 763 2.91 -38.96 22.71
C LYS A 763 3.12 -37.86 23.75
N GLU A 764 2.18 -37.66 24.68
CA GLU A 764 2.20 -36.52 25.63
C GLU A 764 2.33 -35.14 24.94
N ILE A 765 1.94 -35.06 23.67
CA ILE A 765 1.98 -33.84 22.85
C ILE A 765 0.56 -33.46 22.46
N LYS A 766 0.20 -32.23 22.77
CA LYS A 766 -1.07 -31.62 22.39
C LYS A 766 -0.90 -30.79 21.12
N THR A 767 -1.83 -30.94 20.18
CA THR A 767 -1.73 -30.29 18.86
C THR A 767 -2.95 -29.42 18.59
N LEU A 768 -2.73 -28.12 18.45
CA LEU A 768 -3.78 -27.17 18.10
C LEU A 768 -3.71 -26.85 16.61
N ILE A 769 -4.81 -27.09 15.88
CA ILE A 769 -4.88 -26.90 14.43
C ILE A 769 -5.92 -25.83 14.10
N ALA A 770 -5.46 -24.76 13.46
CA ALA A 770 -6.30 -23.65 13.05
C ALA A 770 -6.13 -23.34 11.57
N LYS A 771 -7.16 -22.75 10.95
CA LYS A 771 -7.04 -22.16 9.61
C LYS A 771 -6.78 -20.67 9.73
N PRO A 772 -5.99 -20.06 8.84
CA PRO A 772 -5.94 -18.60 8.78
C PRO A 772 -7.32 -18.06 8.41
N SER A 773 -7.73 -17.00 9.09
CA SER A 773 -8.99 -16.29 8.85
C SER A 773 -8.76 -15.16 7.85
N LEU A 774 -9.70 -15.00 6.93
CA LEU A 774 -9.75 -13.90 5.97
C LEU A 774 -10.61 -12.74 6.51
N ALA A 775 -10.46 -11.54 5.92
CA ALA A 775 -11.22 -10.35 6.29
C ALA A 775 -12.75 -10.50 6.22
N LEU A 776 -13.25 -11.41 5.37
CA LEU A 776 -14.68 -11.63 5.16
C LEU A 776 -15.26 -12.79 5.99
N ASP A 777 -14.42 -13.54 6.70
CA ASP A 777 -14.85 -14.67 7.54
C ASP A 777 -15.43 -14.16 8.86
N ASP A 778 -16.41 -14.85 9.46
CA ASP A 778 -17.03 -14.44 10.73
C ASP A 778 -16.07 -14.54 11.96
N MET A 779 -14.84 -15.03 11.76
CA MET A 779 -13.81 -15.22 12.78
C MET A 779 -12.66 -14.19 12.61
N GLY A 780 -11.49 -14.45 13.21
CA GLY A 780 -10.35 -13.53 13.12
C GLY A 780 -10.69 -12.15 13.69
N TYR A 781 -10.35 -11.09 12.95
CA TYR A 781 -10.63 -9.71 13.38
C TYR A 781 -12.12 -9.32 13.31
N ASN A 782 -13.00 -10.11 12.70
CA ASN A 782 -14.44 -9.86 12.80
C ASN A 782 -14.99 -10.13 14.23
N LEU A 783 -14.26 -10.88 15.06
CA LEU A 783 -14.55 -11.00 16.49
C LEU A 783 -14.31 -9.68 17.24
N ASP A 784 -13.34 -8.89 16.83
CA ASP A 784 -13.02 -7.58 17.41
C ASP A 784 -12.43 -6.63 16.35
N PRO A 785 -13.29 -5.96 15.55
CA PRO A 785 -12.83 -5.12 14.43
C PRO A 785 -12.19 -3.80 14.86
N PHE A 786 -12.30 -3.45 16.14
CA PHE A 786 -11.83 -2.19 16.71
C PHE A 786 -10.88 -2.45 17.88
N PRO A 787 -9.79 -3.21 17.68
CA PRO A 787 -8.91 -3.59 18.77
C PRO A 787 -8.25 -2.34 19.37
N ILE A 788 -8.29 -2.25 20.70
CA ILE A 788 -7.59 -1.23 21.47
C ILE A 788 -6.44 -1.88 22.24
N VAL A 789 -5.22 -1.47 21.91
CA VAL A 789 -3.99 -1.99 22.53
C VAL A 789 -3.58 -1.06 23.66
N LEU A 790 -3.08 -1.63 24.76
CA LEU A 790 -2.48 -0.89 25.88
C LEU A 790 -0.96 -0.86 25.71
N LYS A 791 -0.37 0.29 25.36
CA LYS A 791 1.08 0.50 25.36
C LYS A 791 1.45 1.29 26.62
N SER A 792 2.31 0.74 27.49
CA SER A 792 2.69 1.40 28.75
C SER A 792 1.49 1.89 29.58
N SER A 793 0.38 1.15 29.54
CA SER A 793 -0.92 1.46 30.18
C SER A 793 -1.75 2.60 29.54
N ASP A 794 -1.38 3.12 28.36
CA ASP A 794 -2.22 4.05 27.59
C ASP A 794 -2.94 3.33 26.43
N PRO A 795 -4.28 3.47 26.30
CA PRO A 795 -5.06 2.83 25.25
C PRO A 795 -4.89 3.51 23.89
N TYR A 796 -4.84 2.70 22.85
CA TYR A 796 -4.67 3.15 21.48
C TYR A 796 -5.43 2.30 20.46
N CYS A 797 -6.11 2.94 19.49
CA CYS A 797 -6.83 2.28 18.41
C CYS A 797 -5.94 2.09 17.18
N LEU A 798 -5.93 0.89 16.60
CA LEU A 798 -5.16 0.60 15.39
C LEU A 798 -5.96 0.75 14.10
N THR A 799 -7.28 0.57 14.13
CA THR A 799 -8.11 0.54 12.91
C THR A 799 -8.73 1.89 12.55
N LEU A 800 -8.84 2.81 13.51
CA LEU A 800 -9.22 4.20 13.26
C LEU A 800 -7.99 5.11 13.39
N PRO A 801 -7.64 5.87 12.35
CA PRO A 801 -6.52 6.78 12.42
C PRO A 801 -6.82 7.94 13.38
N ARG A 802 -5.76 8.51 13.96
CA ARG A 802 -5.91 9.71 14.78
C ARG A 802 -6.33 10.89 13.93
N VAL A 803 -7.23 11.71 14.46
CA VAL A 803 -7.69 12.95 13.82
C VAL A 803 -7.74 14.08 14.83
N ASN A 804 -7.08 15.18 14.50
CA ASN A 804 -7.21 16.42 15.24
C ASN A 804 -8.43 17.19 14.72
N LEU A 805 -9.61 16.94 15.30
CA LEU A 805 -10.89 17.53 14.87
C LEU A 805 -10.84 19.06 14.81
N ASN A 806 -10.04 19.72 15.65
CA ASN A 806 -9.93 21.19 15.66
C ASN A 806 -9.11 21.74 14.47
N GLN A 807 -8.19 20.96 13.90
CA GLN A 807 -7.46 21.32 12.67
C GLN A 807 -8.27 21.02 11.40
N GLN A 808 -9.30 20.18 11.50
CA GLN A 808 -10.12 19.77 10.35
C GLN A 808 -11.14 20.86 9.95
N PRO A 809 -11.18 21.28 8.65
CA PRO A 809 -12.12 22.28 8.17
C PRO A 809 -13.59 21.86 8.32
N ILE A 810 -14.44 22.78 8.77
CA ILE A 810 -15.89 22.54 8.94
C ILE A 810 -16.61 22.67 7.60
N ILE A 811 -17.43 21.68 7.26
CA ILE A 811 -18.36 21.74 6.13
C ILE A 811 -19.62 22.48 6.60
N SER A 812 -19.69 23.77 6.28
CA SER A 812 -20.79 24.64 6.71
C SER A 812 -21.99 24.60 5.76
N ALA A 813 -21.77 24.22 4.50
CA ALA A 813 -22.81 24.14 3.49
C ALA A 813 -23.88 23.09 3.86
N VAL A 814 -25.13 23.36 3.48
CA VAL A 814 -26.28 22.47 3.68
C VAL A 814 -27.27 22.64 2.52
N GLY A 815 -28.14 21.65 2.36
CA GLY A 815 -29.19 21.68 1.34
C GLY A 815 -28.99 20.62 0.25
N PRO A 816 -29.79 20.65 -0.83
CA PRO A 816 -29.89 19.54 -1.78
C PRO A 816 -28.56 19.15 -2.44
N LYS A 817 -27.78 20.15 -2.89
CA LYS A 817 -26.51 19.91 -3.57
C LYS A 817 -25.41 19.39 -2.63
N THR A 818 -25.29 19.97 -1.42
CA THR A 818 -24.39 19.42 -0.40
C THR A 818 -24.79 18.00 0.01
N THR A 819 -26.10 17.76 0.14
CA THR A 819 -26.64 16.44 0.44
C THR A 819 -26.30 15.44 -0.66
N GLU A 820 -26.33 15.85 -1.93
CA GLU A 820 -26.00 15.02 -3.10
C GLU A 820 -24.54 14.53 -3.05
N TRP A 821 -23.55 15.43 -2.99
CA TRP A 821 -22.14 14.98 -3.02
C TRP A 821 -21.73 14.25 -1.73
N ILE A 822 -22.27 14.65 -0.57
CA ILE A 822 -22.08 13.91 0.69
C ILE A 822 -22.71 12.52 0.60
N SER A 823 -23.91 12.41 0.03
CA SER A 823 -24.55 11.13 -0.23
C SER A 823 -23.69 10.26 -1.14
N ASN A 824 -23.14 10.81 -2.24
CA ASN A 824 -22.26 10.07 -3.15
C ASN A 824 -21.01 9.53 -2.44
N LEU A 825 -20.37 10.37 -1.60
CA LEU A 825 -19.26 9.98 -0.75
C LEU A 825 -19.65 8.86 0.21
N MET A 826 -20.76 9.01 0.94
CA MET A 826 -21.21 8.00 1.92
C MET A 826 -21.62 6.70 1.24
N HIS A 827 -22.21 6.73 0.04
CA HIS A 827 -22.54 5.52 -0.71
C HIS A 827 -21.30 4.79 -1.24
N SER A 828 -20.22 5.51 -1.52
CA SER A 828 -18.93 4.92 -1.95
C SER A 828 -18.28 4.03 -0.89
N MET A 829 -18.72 4.13 0.38
CA MET A 829 -18.19 3.34 1.49
C MET A 829 -18.66 1.88 1.48
N PHE A 830 -19.71 1.56 0.72
CA PHE A 830 -20.32 0.22 0.70
C PHE A 830 -19.80 -0.61 -0.48
N SER A 831 -19.64 -1.93 -0.30
CA SER A 831 -19.35 -2.83 -1.42
C SER A 831 -20.59 -3.18 -2.24
N ALA A 832 -20.38 -3.81 -3.38
CA ALA A 832 -21.44 -4.41 -4.19
C ALA A 832 -22.30 -5.40 -3.37
N ARG A 833 -21.65 -6.24 -2.55
CA ARG A 833 -22.32 -7.19 -1.64
C ARG A 833 -23.19 -6.45 -0.64
N GLU A 834 -22.67 -5.42 0.02
CA GLU A 834 -23.40 -4.63 1.00
C GLU A 834 -24.58 -3.86 0.36
N ARG A 835 -24.40 -3.32 -0.84
CA ARG A 835 -25.49 -2.66 -1.59
C ARG A 835 -26.61 -3.60 -1.97
N SER A 836 -26.32 -4.88 -2.23
CA SER A 836 -27.37 -5.90 -2.49
C SER A 836 -28.37 -6.02 -1.33
N TYR A 837 -27.94 -5.76 -0.09
CA TYR A 837 -28.83 -5.80 1.09
C TYR A 837 -29.91 -4.71 1.06
N TRP A 838 -29.68 -3.60 0.36
CA TRP A 838 -30.66 -2.52 0.24
C TRP A 838 -31.85 -2.91 -0.64
N HIS A 839 -31.64 -3.85 -1.58
CA HIS A 839 -32.67 -4.32 -2.51
C HIS A 839 -33.48 -5.51 -1.98
N LYS A 840 -33.01 -6.19 -0.93
CA LYS A 840 -33.73 -7.31 -0.29
C LYS A 840 -34.94 -6.80 0.52
N SER A 841 -35.99 -7.61 0.63
CA SER A 841 -37.20 -7.24 1.41
C SER A 841 -36.87 -7.05 2.91
N LYS A 842 -37.60 -6.18 3.61
CA LYS A 842 -37.39 -5.85 5.05
C LYS A 842 -37.29 -7.07 5.98
N ASN A 843 -37.87 -8.21 5.61
CA ASN A 843 -37.84 -9.43 6.42
C ASN A 843 -36.57 -10.27 6.18
N MET A 844 -35.96 -10.25 4.99
CA MET A 844 -34.71 -10.98 4.71
C MET A 844 -33.45 -10.23 5.14
N ILE A 845 -33.51 -8.90 5.29
CA ILE A 845 -32.36 -8.07 5.73
C ILE A 845 -31.93 -8.42 7.17
N LYS A 846 -32.84 -8.94 8.01
CA LYS A 846 -32.56 -9.15 9.44
C LYS A 846 -31.61 -10.32 9.74
N GLU A 847 -31.59 -11.35 8.89
CA GLU A 847 -30.80 -12.57 9.12
C GLU A 847 -29.43 -12.56 8.40
N ASP A 848 -29.33 -11.95 7.20
CA ASP A 848 -28.09 -12.01 6.39
C ASP A 848 -27.08 -10.87 6.64
N ALA A 849 -27.50 -9.74 7.21
CA ALA A 849 -26.67 -8.53 7.25
C ALA A 849 -25.72 -8.49 8.46
N THR A 850 -24.42 -8.29 8.21
CA THR A 850 -23.39 -8.20 9.27
C THR A 850 -23.58 -6.98 10.17
N ALA A 851 -23.08 -7.03 11.41
CA ALA A 851 -23.13 -5.90 12.33
C ALA A 851 -22.34 -4.68 11.81
N LEU A 852 -21.23 -4.91 11.10
CA LEU A 852 -20.43 -3.85 10.49
C LEU A 852 -21.22 -3.07 9.43
N PHE A 853 -21.99 -3.75 8.57
CA PHE A 853 -22.88 -3.11 7.61
C PHE A 853 -23.92 -2.20 8.29
N ALA A 854 -24.51 -2.66 9.40
CA ALA A 854 -25.47 -1.87 10.17
C ALA A 854 -24.84 -0.58 10.73
N ILE A 855 -23.61 -0.67 11.24
CA ILE A 855 -22.84 0.50 11.70
C ILE A 855 -22.57 1.49 10.56
N LYS A 856 -22.08 1.02 9.40
CA LYS A 856 -21.89 1.87 8.21
C LYS A 856 -23.18 2.61 7.84
N LYS A 857 -24.32 1.89 7.87
CA LYS A 857 -25.64 2.47 7.61
C LYS A 857 -26.05 3.52 8.66
N TYR A 858 -25.77 3.31 9.94
CA TYR A 858 -26.04 4.33 10.97
C TYR A 858 -25.22 5.59 10.71
N ILE A 859 -23.91 5.46 10.42
CA ILE A 859 -23.03 6.59 10.12
C ILE A 859 -23.52 7.33 8.87
N ASN A 860 -23.81 6.63 7.77
CA ASN A 860 -24.39 7.21 6.55
C ASN A 860 -25.65 8.04 6.86
N ASN A 861 -26.62 7.43 7.54
CA ASN A 861 -27.88 8.10 7.86
C ASN A 861 -27.68 9.33 8.74
N MET A 862 -26.77 9.28 9.71
CA MET A 862 -26.46 10.43 10.58
C MET A 862 -25.85 11.58 9.78
N VAL A 863 -24.85 11.30 8.95
CA VAL A 863 -24.17 12.30 8.11
C VAL A 863 -25.16 12.96 7.14
N VAL A 864 -25.92 12.16 6.39
CA VAL A 864 -26.92 12.66 5.44
C VAL A 864 -28.02 13.46 6.15
N SER A 865 -28.49 12.98 7.30
CA SER A 865 -29.50 13.70 8.10
C SER A 865 -28.99 15.03 8.65
N PHE A 866 -27.69 15.15 8.93
CA PHE A 866 -27.09 16.38 9.45
C PHE A 866 -26.99 17.47 8.37
N VAL A 867 -26.66 17.11 7.13
CA VAL A 867 -26.53 18.05 5.99
C VAL A 867 -27.86 18.37 5.30
N GLN A 868 -28.91 17.61 5.61
CA GLN A 868 -30.28 17.83 5.14
C GLN A 868 -31.12 18.55 6.21
N PRO A 869 -31.19 19.90 6.19
CA PRO A 869 -31.90 20.65 7.22
C PRO A 869 -33.40 20.39 7.15
N SER A 870 -34.05 20.38 8.31
CA SER A 870 -35.51 20.42 8.42
C SER A 870 -36.01 21.86 8.51
N SER A 871 -37.33 22.04 8.57
CA SER A 871 -37.94 23.35 8.88
C SER A 871 -37.55 23.92 10.24
N LEU A 872 -37.00 23.12 11.16
CA LEU A 872 -36.57 23.51 12.50
C LEU A 872 -35.04 23.55 12.66
N GLY A 873 -34.28 23.35 11.57
CA GLY A 873 -32.82 23.38 11.58
C GLY A 873 -32.16 22.01 11.35
N ARG A 874 -30.88 21.90 11.71
CA ARG A 874 -30.10 20.66 11.55
C ARG A 874 -30.52 19.63 12.58
N LYS A 875 -30.52 18.35 12.19
CA LYS A 875 -30.71 17.23 13.11
C LYS A 875 -29.39 16.97 13.84
N GLN A 876 -29.35 17.28 15.13
CA GLN A 876 -28.13 17.17 15.95
C GLN A 876 -28.20 16.07 17.02
N THR A 877 -29.38 15.49 17.25
CA THR A 877 -29.61 14.50 18.32
C THR A 877 -29.98 13.14 17.74
N PHE A 878 -29.22 12.10 18.08
CA PHE A 878 -29.47 10.73 17.61
C PHE A 878 -29.55 9.77 18.80
N LEU A 879 -30.62 8.97 18.85
CA LEU A 879 -30.92 8.05 19.95
C LEU A 879 -30.70 6.62 19.48
N PHE A 880 -30.02 5.81 20.28
CA PHE A 880 -29.86 4.38 20.02
C PHE A 880 -30.67 3.58 21.04
N GLU A 881 -31.52 2.67 20.54
CA GLU A 881 -32.44 1.86 21.34
C GLU A 881 -31.98 0.39 21.31
N SER A 882 -31.86 -0.22 22.49
CA SER A 882 -31.48 -1.63 22.65
C SER A 882 -32.67 -2.59 22.56
N PRO A 883 -32.46 -3.86 22.17
CA PRO A 883 -33.49 -4.90 22.22
C PRO A 883 -34.01 -5.13 23.65
N GLY A 884 -35.33 -5.01 23.85
CA GLY A 884 -35.97 -5.19 25.16
C GLY A 884 -37.01 -4.12 25.48
N PHE A 885 -37.41 -3.99 26.75
CA PHE A 885 -38.31 -2.90 27.19
C PHE A 885 -37.64 -1.55 26.92
N ARG A 886 -38.05 -0.89 25.83
CA ARG A 886 -37.69 0.46 25.34
C ARG A 886 -36.89 1.31 26.34
N ARG A 887 -35.58 1.07 26.42
CA ARG A 887 -34.62 1.95 27.07
C ARG A 887 -33.65 2.41 26.01
N ILE A 888 -33.54 3.73 25.84
CA ILE A 888 -32.46 4.35 25.09
C ILE A 888 -31.16 3.89 25.77
N SER A 889 -30.20 3.37 25.02
CA SER A 889 -28.93 2.90 25.56
C SER A 889 -27.86 3.98 25.55
N MET A 890 -27.86 4.81 24.52
CA MET A 890 -26.97 5.97 24.40
C MET A 890 -27.58 7.07 23.51
N ILE A 891 -27.08 8.28 23.69
CA ILE A 891 -27.44 9.46 22.89
C ILE A 891 -26.17 10.03 22.27
N LEU A 892 -26.23 10.38 20.98
CA LEU A 892 -25.19 11.11 20.28
C LEU A 892 -25.64 12.54 19.97
N PHE A 893 -24.76 13.49 20.26
CA PHE A 893 -24.91 14.90 19.98
C PHE A 893 -23.90 15.32 18.92
N VAL A 894 -24.36 15.65 17.72
CA VAL A 894 -23.50 16.04 16.60
C VAL A 894 -23.26 17.54 16.64
N SER A 895 -21.99 17.93 16.73
CA SER A 895 -21.57 19.33 16.68
C SER A 895 -21.36 19.81 15.25
N ALA A 896 -20.52 19.09 14.49
CA ALA A 896 -20.14 19.50 13.14
C ALA A 896 -19.88 18.30 12.22
N LEU A 897 -20.02 18.54 10.92
CA LEU A 897 -19.43 17.70 9.88
C LEU A 897 -18.15 18.40 9.40
N ARG A 898 -17.04 17.68 9.37
CA ARG A 898 -15.73 18.21 8.99
C ARG A 898 -15.17 17.43 7.81
N HIS A 899 -14.39 18.10 6.98
CA HIS A 899 -13.46 17.39 6.09
C HIS A 899 -12.51 16.57 6.95
N ASN A 900 -12.19 15.36 6.50
CA ASN A 900 -11.11 14.58 7.08
C ASN A 900 -9.96 14.53 6.07
N ILE A 901 -9.13 15.58 6.10
CA ILE A 901 -8.14 15.86 5.06
C ILE A 901 -7.06 14.79 4.98
N ASP A 902 -6.76 14.14 6.11
CA ASP A 902 -5.74 13.10 6.21
C ASP A 902 -6.15 11.85 5.41
N GLN A 903 -7.42 11.43 5.51
CA GLN A 903 -7.98 10.23 4.86
C GLN A 903 -8.74 10.53 3.56
N SER A 904 -8.66 11.76 3.03
CA SER A 904 -9.42 12.20 1.84
C SER A 904 -10.94 11.99 1.98
N SER A 905 -11.48 12.05 3.20
CA SER A 905 -12.86 11.67 3.54
C SER A 905 -13.55 12.78 4.34
N VAL A 906 -14.63 12.46 5.05
CA VAL A 906 -15.29 13.33 6.04
C VAL A 906 -15.27 12.68 7.42
N VAL A 907 -15.50 13.46 8.47
CA VAL A 907 -15.65 12.97 9.85
C VAL A 907 -16.75 13.74 10.57
N LEU A 908 -17.58 13.00 11.32
CA LEU A 908 -18.60 13.58 12.16
C LEU A 908 -18.02 13.85 13.56
N ASP A 909 -17.97 15.13 13.93
CA ASP A 909 -17.53 15.61 15.23
C ASP A 909 -18.73 15.58 16.19
N ALA A 910 -18.72 14.64 17.12
CA ALA A 910 -19.87 14.34 17.96
C ALA A 910 -19.48 14.05 19.41
N TYR A 911 -20.49 13.97 20.27
CA TYR A 911 -20.37 13.68 21.69
C TYR A 911 -21.32 12.55 22.07
N VAL A 912 -20.83 11.55 22.80
CA VAL A 912 -21.62 10.41 23.26
C VAL A 912 -21.98 10.56 24.74
N LEU A 913 -23.23 10.21 25.07
CA LEU A 913 -23.74 10.04 26.42
C LEU A 913 -24.28 8.60 26.58
N PRO A 914 -23.51 7.67 27.18
CA PRO A 914 -24.02 6.36 27.55
C PRO A 914 -25.04 6.50 28.68
N LEU A 915 -26.22 5.87 28.55
CA LEU A 915 -27.26 5.97 29.58
C LEU A 915 -27.16 4.90 30.68
N GLN A 916 -26.31 3.90 30.49
CA GLN A 916 -26.09 2.81 31.44
C GLN A 916 -25.18 3.26 32.59
N GLY A 917 -25.73 3.33 33.81
CA GLY A 917 -25.00 3.81 35.01
C GLY A 917 -25.04 5.32 35.23
N LEU A 918 -25.96 6.04 34.56
CA LEU A 918 -26.16 7.47 34.73
C LEU A 918 -26.56 7.89 36.15
N ASN A 919 -26.14 9.09 36.54
CA ASN A 919 -26.62 9.73 37.77
C ASN A 919 -28.14 9.98 37.68
N PRO A 920 -28.96 9.53 38.66
CA PRO A 920 -30.41 9.75 38.68
C PRO A 920 -30.83 11.21 38.50
N LEU A 921 -29.97 12.16 38.88
CA LEU A 921 -30.22 13.60 38.76
C LEU A 921 -30.26 14.11 37.31
N ILE A 922 -29.74 13.36 36.34
CA ILE A 922 -29.69 13.75 34.92
C ILE A 922 -30.93 13.29 34.15
N ILE A 923 -31.64 12.27 34.66
CA ILE A 923 -32.81 11.67 34.01
C ILE A 923 -33.94 12.70 33.76
N PRO A 924 -34.33 13.56 34.72
CA PRO A 924 -35.39 14.56 34.48
C PRO A 924 -35.01 15.60 33.42
N VAL A 925 -33.72 15.94 33.34
CA VAL A 925 -33.18 16.84 32.30
C VAL A 925 -33.31 16.16 30.94
N LEU A 926 -32.90 14.90 30.82
CA LEU A 926 -33.04 14.10 29.59
C LEU A 926 -34.49 14.01 29.11
N GLU A 927 -35.43 13.70 29.99
CA GLU A 927 -36.87 13.60 29.64
C GLU A 927 -37.42 14.93 29.12
N THR A 928 -37.06 16.04 29.77
CA THR A 928 -37.46 17.40 29.35
C THR A 928 -36.88 17.75 27.97
N LEU A 929 -35.65 17.31 27.68
CA LEU A 929 -34.97 17.59 26.42
C LEU A 929 -35.50 16.74 25.25
N LEU A 930 -35.81 15.47 25.51
CA LEU A 930 -36.43 14.57 24.53
C LEU A 930 -37.86 14.99 24.18
N ALA A 931 -38.54 15.71 25.08
CA ALA A 931 -39.88 16.26 24.86
C ALA A 931 -39.88 17.60 24.10
N HIS A 932 -38.72 18.25 23.90
CA HIS A 932 -38.64 19.58 23.30
C HIS A 932 -38.70 19.52 21.76
N GLU A 933 -39.65 20.25 21.14
CA GLU A 933 -39.93 20.14 19.70
C GLU A 933 -38.74 20.52 18.77
N THR A 934 -37.80 21.33 19.27
CA THR A 934 -36.64 21.81 18.50
C THR A 934 -35.46 20.83 18.43
N THR A 935 -35.41 19.78 19.27
CA THR A 935 -34.24 18.86 19.32
C THR A 935 -34.27 17.79 18.23
N GLN A 936 -35.43 17.58 17.61
CA GLN A 936 -35.69 16.64 16.50
C GLN A 936 -34.90 15.31 16.59
N PRO A 937 -35.03 14.56 17.69
CA PRO A 937 -34.25 13.35 17.88
C PRO A 937 -34.60 12.30 16.82
N VAL A 938 -33.56 11.68 16.26
CA VAL A 938 -33.70 10.55 15.33
C VAL A 938 -33.36 9.27 16.07
N SER A 939 -34.33 8.36 16.20
CA SER A 939 -34.13 7.05 16.85
C SER A 939 -33.66 5.97 15.88
N TYR A 940 -32.69 5.16 16.32
CA TYR A 940 -32.23 3.93 15.67
C TYR A 940 -32.41 2.73 16.62
N GLY A 941 -33.16 1.72 16.18
CA GLY A 941 -33.24 0.44 16.89
C GLY A 941 -32.10 -0.49 16.48
N MET A 942 -31.32 -0.96 17.46
CA MET A 942 -30.20 -1.88 17.26
C MET A 942 -30.61 -3.34 17.47
N ARG A 943 -29.93 -4.28 16.80
CA ARG A 943 -29.92 -5.70 17.18
C ARG A 943 -28.89 -5.93 18.30
N ASP A 944 -28.99 -7.06 19.01
CA ASP A 944 -28.03 -7.41 20.08
C ASP A 944 -26.59 -7.45 19.57
N ILE A 945 -26.39 -8.00 18.37
CA ILE A 945 -25.08 -8.05 17.70
C ILE A 945 -24.56 -6.68 17.27
N ASP A 946 -25.46 -5.76 16.90
CA ASP A 946 -25.10 -4.40 16.51
C ASP A 946 -24.66 -3.62 17.75
N GLU A 947 -25.41 -3.75 18.85
CA GLU A 947 -25.07 -3.13 20.13
C GLU A 947 -23.71 -3.60 20.65
N GLN A 948 -23.43 -4.90 20.60
CA GLN A 948 -22.13 -5.44 21.02
C GLN A 948 -20.97 -4.86 20.21
N LEU A 949 -21.15 -4.68 18.90
CA LEU A 949 -20.11 -4.10 18.05
C LEU A 949 -19.97 -2.59 18.26
N VAL A 950 -21.07 -1.85 18.44
CA VAL A 950 -21.05 -0.42 18.79
C VAL A 950 -20.32 -0.19 20.11
N ARG A 951 -20.51 -1.07 21.11
CA ARG A 951 -19.77 -1.01 22.38
C ARG A 951 -18.26 -1.15 22.22
N LYS A 952 -17.78 -1.85 21.18
CA LYS A 952 -16.35 -1.96 20.81
C LYS A 952 -15.86 -0.77 19.98
N LEU A 953 -16.72 -0.22 19.11
CA LEU A 953 -16.42 0.96 18.30
C LEU A 953 -16.23 2.22 19.14
N LEU A 954 -17.03 2.42 20.19
CA LEU A 954 -17.01 3.68 20.96
C LEU A 954 -15.64 4.02 21.54
N PRO A 955 -14.93 3.13 22.28
CA PRO A 955 -13.54 3.37 22.69
C PRO A 955 -12.64 3.80 21.54
N ALA A 956 -12.71 3.12 20.39
CA ALA A 956 -11.91 3.44 19.22
C ALA A 956 -12.14 4.88 18.73
N THR A 957 -13.40 5.31 18.68
CA THR A 957 -13.77 6.67 18.23
C THR A 957 -13.36 7.76 19.23
N VAL A 958 -13.31 7.44 20.53
CA VAL A 958 -12.77 8.33 21.57
C VAL A 958 -11.27 8.47 21.41
N GLU A 959 -10.54 7.35 21.37
CA GLU A 959 -9.08 7.35 21.27
C GLU A 959 -8.58 7.96 19.95
N ALA A 960 -9.34 7.81 18.85
CA ALA A 960 -9.03 8.43 17.56
C ALA A 960 -9.01 9.97 17.60
N CYS A 961 -9.84 10.61 18.44
CA CYS A 961 -9.90 12.07 18.57
C CYS A 961 -9.39 12.62 19.91
N ARG A 962 -8.89 11.75 20.79
CA ARG A 962 -8.36 12.14 22.10
C ARG A 962 -7.18 13.09 21.93
N LYS A 963 -7.29 14.25 22.58
CA LYS A 963 -6.26 15.29 22.56
C LYS A 963 -6.26 16.11 23.85
N ASN A 964 -5.08 16.51 24.32
CA ASN A 964 -4.88 17.37 25.49
C ASN A 964 -5.42 16.81 26.83
N TRP A 965 -5.59 15.49 26.93
CA TRP A 965 -5.87 14.81 28.19
C TRP A 965 -5.36 13.36 28.16
N ASN A 966 -5.00 12.85 29.34
CA ASN A 966 -4.46 11.52 29.55
C ASN A 966 -5.37 10.69 30.45
N HIS A 967 -5.33 9.36 30.27
CA HIS A 967 -6.04 8.44 31.16
C HIS A 967 -5.42 8.49 32.55
N GLY A 968 -6.28 8.64 33.57
CA GLY A 968 -5.86 8.69 34.96
C GLY A 968 -5.41 7.31 35.50
N PRO A 969 -4.71 7.25 36.65
CA PRO A 969 -4.31 5.99 37.29
C PRO A 969 -5.50 5.07 37.62
N SER A 970 -6.66 5.64 37.93
CA SER A 970 -7.90 4.92 38.21
C SER A 970 -8.73 4.58 36.96
N CYS A 971 -8.16 4.74 35.75
CA CYS A 971 -8.87 4.44 34.51
C CYS A 971 -9.26 2.95 34.47
N LYS A 972 -10.55 2.69 34.24
CA LYS A 972 -11.07 1.32 34.17
C LYS A 972 -10.37 0.48 33.09
N TYR A 973 -9.95 1.07 31.97
CA TYR A 973 -9.21 0.34 30.95
C TYR A 973 -7.93 -0.33 31.47
N ARG A 974 -7.27 0.29 32.47
CA ARG A 974 -6.04 -0.25 33.08
C ARG A 974 -6.30 -1.40 34.06
N GLN A 975 -7.55 -1.62 34.45
CA GLN A 975 -7.94 -2.68 35.39
C GLN A 975 -8.26 -4.02 34.70
N TYR A 976 -8.31 -4.03 33.37
CA TYR A 976 -8.58 -5.22 32.57
C TYR A 976 -7.34 -5.64 31.80
N THR A 977 -7.22 -6.95 31.55
CA THR A 977 -6.17 -7.51 30.69
C THR A 977 -6.38 -7.17 29.21
N SER A 978 -7.62 -6.90 28.80
CA SER A 978 -7.99 -6.41 27.47
C SER A 978 -9.25 -5.54 27.55
N ILE A 979 -9.30 -4.46 26.76
CA ILE A 979 -10.46 -3.56 26.68
C ILE A 979 -11.68 -4.28 26.10
N SER A 980 -11.49 -5.28 25.25
CA SER A 980 -12.57 -6.11 24.71
C SER A 980 -13.31 -6.88 25.82
N ALA A 981 -12.63 -7.21 26.92
CA ALA A 981 -13.25 -7.78 28.12
C ALA A 981 -14.07 -6.73 28.90
N TYR A 982 -13.62 -5.48 28.93
CA TYR A 982 -14.36 -4.36 29.54
C TYR A 982 -15.64 -4.04 28.76
N THR A 983 -15.56 -3.90 27.43
CA THR A 983 -16.71 -3.57 26.57
C THR A 983 -17.78 -4.66 26.57
N SER A 984 -17.39 -5.90 26.87
CA SER A 984 -18.30 -7.05 27.00
C SER A 984 -19.03 -7.12 28.35
N SER A 985 -18.67 -6.28 29.32
CA SER A 985 -19.37 -6.19 30.61
C SER A 985 -20.68 -5.38 30.52
N ASN A 986 -21.58 -5.50 31.50
CA ASN A 986 -22.81 -4.68 31.59
C ASN A 986 -22.56 -3.23 32.06
N GLN A 987 -21.33 -2.71 31.97
CA GLN A 987 -20.97 -1.34 32.36
C GLN A 987 -21.00 -0.38 31.16
N SER A 988 -20.70 0.90 31.38
CA SER A 988 -20.48 1.87 30.28
C SER A 988 -19.38 1.36 29.34
N PRO A 989 -19.55 1.44 28.00
CA PRO A 989 -18.56 0.95 27.04
C PRO A 989 -17.29 1.82 26.98
N ILE A 990 -17.35 3.05 27.50
CA ILE A 990 -16.22 3.99 27.55
C ILE A 990 -15.77 4.26 28.99
N CYS A 991 -14.52 4.68 29.17
CA CYS A 991 -14.03 5.11 30.48
C CYS A 991 -14.52 6.54 30.81
N SER A 992 -14.56 6.88 32.10
CA SER A 992 -14.97 8.21 32.56
C SER A 992 -13.88 9.30 32.41
N CYS A 993 -12.66 8.93 32.00
CA CYS A 993 -11.54 9.88 31.87
C CYS A 993 -11.82 10.99 30.83
N GLY A 994 -12.61 10.66 29.80
CA GLY A 994 -12.99 11.59 28.74
C GLY A 994 -14.23 12.45 29.03
N GLU A 995 -14.92 12.23 30.15
CA GLU A 995 -16.15 12.98 30.48
C GLU A 995 -15.87 14.48 30.63
N GLY A 996 -16.63 15.30 29.90
CA GLY A 996 -16.52 16.76 29.93
C GLY A 996 -15.20 17.30 29.34
N LYS A 997 -14.35 16.46 28.75
CA LYS A 997 -13.12 16.88 28.08
C LYS A 997 -13.41 17.35 26.65
N ASN A 998 -12.68 18.38 26.21
CA ASN A 998 -12.80 18.98 24.87
C ASN A 998 -14.26 19.30 24.47
N ALA A 999 -15.04 19.82 25.43
CA ALA A 999 -16.47 20.07 25.28
C ALA A 999 -16.78 21.52 24.89
N GLU A 1000 -15.79 22.29 24.44
CA GLU A 1000 -15.94 23.68 24.01
C GLU A 1000 -16.96 23.81 22.87
N ASP A 1001 -16.88 22.91 21.89
CA ASP A 1001 -17.73 22.85 20.69
C ASP A 1001 -19.02 22.03 20.92
N PHE A 1002 -19.37 21.69 22.15
CA PHE A 1002 -20.61 20.97 22.45
C PHE A 1002 -21.84 21.82 22.05
N PRO A 1003 -22.89 21.25 21.41
CA PRO A 1003 -24.04 22.03 20.93
C PRO A 1003 -24.67 22.92 22.01
N HIS A 1004 -24.70 24.23 21.75
CA HIS A 1004 -25.21 25.25 22.68
C HIS A 1004 -26.75 25.32 22.66
N ILE A 1005 -27.40 24.36 23.29
CA ILE A 1005 -28.87 24.33 23.46
C ILE A 1005 -29.21 24.58 24.92
N LYS A 1006 -30.15 25.50 25.17
CA LYS A 1006 -30.59 25.88 26.52
C LYS A 1006 -31.02 24.63 27.30
N GLY A 1007 -30.40 24.39 28.45
CA GLY A 1007 -30.64 23.23 29.31
C GLY A 1007 -29.66 22.07 29.15
N TRP A 1008 -28.79 22.09 28.12
CA TRP A 1008 -27.81 21.02 27.89
C TRP A 1008 -26.49 21.20 28.65
N GLU A 1009 -26.30 22.31 29.37
CA GLU A 1009 -25.07 22.60 30.14
C GLU A 1009 -24.72 21.53 31.19
N LEU A 1010 -25.75 20.87 31.74
CA LEU A 1010 -25.55 19.75 32.66
C LEU A 1010 -25.13 18.46 31.92
N LEU A 1011 -25.61 18.24 30.69
CA LEU A 1011 -25.26 17.07 29.89
C LEU A 1011 -23.81 17.12 29.42
N LYS A 1012 -23.34 18.32 29.05
CA LYS A 1012 -21.98 18.58 28.59
C LYS A 1012 -20.89 17.98 29.51
N LYS A 1013 -21.13 17.96 30.83
CA LYS A 1013 -20.17 17.43 31.82
C LYS A 1013 -20.05 15.90 31.83
N HIS A 1014 -21.03 15.20 31.24
CA HIS A 1014 -21.13 13.74 31.25
C HIS A 1014 -20.96 13.13 29.85
N THR A 1015 -20.68 13.96 28.86
CA THR A 1015 -20.44 13.51 27.49
C THR A 1015 -18.96 13.39 27.18
N THR A 1016 -18.62 12.46 26.30
CA THR A 1016 -17.25 12.27 25.78
C THR A 1016 -17.23 12.56 24.28
N ARG A 1017 -16.25 13.33 23.79
CA ARG A 1017 -16.09 13.62 22.35
C ARG A 1017 -15.67 12.36 21.58
N ILE A 1018 -16.21 12.18 20.39
CA ILE A 1018 -15.94 11.04 19.48
C ILE A 1018 -15.77 11.53 18.05
N ALA A 1019 -14.94 10.84 17.27
CA ALA A 1019 -14.84 11.00 15.82
C ALA A 1019 -15.49 9.81 15.11
N LEU A 1020 -16.63 10.03 14.46
CA LEU A 1020 -17.28 9.00 13.64
C LEU A 1020 -16.86 9.17 12.18
N MET A 1021 -15.99 8.27 11.73
CA MET A 1021 -15.47 8.23 10.36
C MET A 1021 -16.26 7.24 9.50
N PRO A 1022 -16.45 7.50 8.20
CA PRO A 1022 -16.89 6.49 7.25
C PRO A 1022 -15.94 5.28 7.26
N LEU A 1023 -16.50 4.07 7.38
CA LEU A 1023 -15.79 2.81 7.24
C LEU A 1023 -15.99 2.28 5.81
N SER A 1024 -15.10 2.67 4.90
CA SER A 1024 -15.12 2.25 3.50
C SER A 1024 -14.68 0.79 3.34
N THR A 1025 -15.17 0.14 2.30
CA THR A 1025 -14.66 -1.16 1.84
C THR A 1025 -13.27 -1.03 1.24
N VAL A 1026 -12.62 -2.17 0.99
CA VAL A 1026 -11.24 -2.24 0.48
C VAL A 1026 -11.23 -2.88 -0.90
N ASP A 1027 -10.69 -2.17 -1.89
CA ASP A 1027 -10.68 -2.54 -3.31
C ASP A 1027 -10.18 -3.96 -3.61
N TYR A 1028 -9.13 -4.39 -2.91
CA TYR A 1028 -8.48 -5.69 -3.12
C TYR A 1028 -9.04 -6.81 -2.23
N VAL A 1029 -10.15 -6.58 -1.53
CA VAL A 1029 -10.82 -7.56 -0.66
C VAL A 1029 -12.20 -7.92 -1.19
N GLU A 1030 -12.98 -6.92 -1.60
CA GLU A 1030 -14.30 -7.13 -2.20
C GLU A 1030 -14.61 -6.06 -3.24
N SER A 1031 -15.46 -6.40 -4.21
CA SER A 1031 -15.76 -5.51 -5.32
C SER A 1031 -16.57 -4.30 -4.86
N HIS A 1032 -16.10 -3.10 -5.23
CA HIS A 1032 -16.85 -1.88 -4.96
C HIS A 1032 -18.14 -1.80 -5.75
N TYR A 1033 -18.22 -2.36 -6.96
CA TYR A 1033 -19.40 -2.37 -7.85
C TYR A 1033 -19.64 -3.74 -8.49
N SER A 1034 -20.90 -4.12 -8.64
CA SER A 1034 -21.30 -5.36 -9.29
C SER A 1034 -21.15 -5.24 -10.82
N GLN A 1035 -21.06 -6.38 -11.50
CA GLN A 1035 -21.02 -6.39 -12.96
C GLN A 1035 -22.31 -5.81 -13.58
N GLU A 1036 -23.47 -6.03 -12.96
CA GLU A 1036 -24.74 -5.44 -13.41
C GLU A 1036 -24.75 -3.91 -13.26
N GLU A 1037 -24.19 -3.40 -12.16
CA GLU A 1037 -24.01 -1.96 -11.95
C GLU A 1037 -23.08 -1.37 -13.01
N HIS A 1038 -21.97 -2.06 -13.34
CA HIS A 1038 -21.08 -1.67 -14.43
C HIS A 1038 -21.80 -1.64 -15.79
N GLU A 1039 -22.53 -2.69 -16.14
CA GLU A 1039 -23.23 -2.79 -17.43
C GLU A 1039 -24.35 -1.77 -17.57
N LYS A 1040 -25.07 -1.48 -16.47
CA LYS A 1040 -26.10 -0.44 -16.44
C LYS A 1040 -25.50 0.93 -16.70
N TYR A 1041 -24.39 1.26 -16.02
CA TYR A 1041 -23.67 2.50 -16.22
C TYR A 1041 -23.15 2.64 -17.66
N GLU A 1042 -22.56 1.56 -18.20
CA GLU A 1042 -22.11 1.52 -19.60
C GLU A 1042 -23.22 1.81 -20.60
N LYS A 1043 -24.42 1.24 -20.39
CA LYS A 1043 -25.58 1.40 -21.27
C LYS A 1043 -26.12 2.84 -21.21
N GLU A 1044 -26.25 3.42 -20.02
CA GLU A 1044 -26.77 4.79 -19.83
C GLU A 1044 -25.82 5.85 -20.45
N LEU A 1045 -24.50 5.63 -20.37
CA LEU A 1045 -23.50 6.50 -21.02
C LEU A 1045 -23.45 6.40 -22.55
N ARG A 1046 -23.69 5.20 -23.13
CA ARG A 1046 -23.75 5.03 -24.60
C ARG A 1046 -24.88 5.85 -25.23
N VAL A 1047 -25.93 6.15 -24.46
CA VAL A 1047 -27.03 7.02 -24.89
C VAL A 1047 -26.60 8.51 -24.93
N MET A 1048 -25.67 8.94 -24.07
CA MET A 1048 -25.21 10.34 -23.99
C MET A 1048 -24.14 10.72 -25.03
N ASN A 1049 -23.24 9.80 -25.43
CA ASN A 1049 -22.15 10.03 -26.39
C ASN A 1049 -22.59 10.36 -27.84
N THR A 1050 -23.90 10.57 -28.09
CA THR A 1050 -24.42 11.09 -29.37
C THR A 1050 -24.47 12.63 -29.42
N SER A 1051 -24.17 13.31 -28.31
CA SER A 1051 -24.01 14.77 -28.17
C SER A 1051 -22.52 15.15 -28.24
N ARG A 1052 -22.16 16.20 -29.00
CA ARG A 1052 -20.75 16.56 -29.32
C ARG A 1052 -20.09 17.54 -28.33
N ASP A 1053 -20.75 17.94 -27.24
CA ASP A 1053 -20.22 18.94 -26.28
C ASP A 1053 -19.92 18.35 -24.89
N PHE A 1054 -18.64 18.05 -24.67
CA PHE A 1054 -18.13 17.36 -23.47
C PHE A 1054 -18.19 18.21 -22.17
N GLY A 1055 -18.21 19.55 -22.29
CA GLY A 1055 -18.27 20.46 -21.14
C GLY A 1055 -19.66 20.53 -20.47
N ILE A 1056 -20.72 20.24 -21.22
CA ILE A 1056 -22.11 20.20 -20.72
C ILE A 1056 -22.48 18.78 -20.26
N ASP A 1057 -21.85 17.75 -20.82
CA ASP A 1057 -22.21 16.35 -20.56
C ASP A 1057 -21.64 15.78 -19.24
N LEU A 1058 -20.59 16.38 -18.64
CA LEU A 1058 -20.11 16.00 -17.29
C LEU A 1058 -21.10 16.37 -16.17
N GLN A 1059 -21.88 17.45 -16.32
CA GLN A 1059 -22.97 17.74 -15.39
C GLN A 1059 -24.12 16.71 -15.47
N LYS A 1060 -24.23 15.97 -16.58
CA LYS A 1060 -25.21 14.88 -16.76
C LYS A 1060 -24.73 13.52 -16.21
N LEU A 1061 -23.44 13.38 -15.87
CA LEU A 1061 -22.87 12.18 -15.25
C LEU A 1061 -23.27 11.97 -13.77
N ARG A 1062 -24.16 12.82 -13.23
CA ARG A 1062 -24.80 12.71 -11.90
C ARG A 1062 -25.77 11.53 -11.79
N ILE A 1063 -25.35 10.32 -12.17
CA ILE A 1063 -26.20 9.12 -12.08
C ILE A 1063 -25.42 7.99 -11.42
N VAL A 1064 -25.39 8.02 -10.09
CA VAL A 1064 -25.61 6.83 -9.27
C VAL A 1064 -26.63 7.20 -8.20
N ASP A 1065 -27.88 7.43 -8.61
CA ASP A 1065 -28.97 7.58 -7.65
C ASP A 1065 -30.31 7.19 -8.28
N ARG A 1066 -30.58 5.88 -8.26
CA ARG A 1066 -31.96 5.38 -8.18
C ARG A 1066 -32.05 4.25 -7.17
N VAL A 1067 -31.77 4.57 -5.91
CA VAL A 1067 -32.54 3.99 -4.81
C VAL A 1067 -33.66 4.98 -4.49
N VAL A 1068 -34.89 4.50 -4.68
CA VAL A 1068 -36.19 5.18 -4.58
C VAL A 1068 -36.23 6.36 -3.59
N VAL A 1069 -35.98 7.57 -4.08
CA VAL A 1069 -36.73 8.74 -3.59
C VAL A 1069 -38.13 8.58 -4.16
N VAL A 1070 -39.11 8.31 -3.31
CA VAL A 1070 -40.52 8.18 -3.72
C VAL A 1070 -40.89 9.49 -4.42
N ASP A 1071 -41.09 9.47 -5.74
CA ASP A 1071 -41.63 10.63 -6.48
C ASP A 1071 -42.93 11.03 -5.76
N PRO A 1072 -43.11 12.30 -5.34
CA PRO A 1072 -44.33 12.73 -4.62
C PRO A 1072 -45.62 12.53 -5.43
N ARG A 1073 -45.51 12.23 -6.74
CA ARG A 1073 -46.63 11.86 -7.62
C ARG A 1073 -46.87 10.34 -7.67
N ALA A 1074 -45.95 9.54 -7.14
CA ALA A 1074 -46.03 8.09 -7.14
C ALA A 1074 -47.18 7.56 -6.29
N CYS A 1075 -47.73 6.43 -6.69
CA CYS A 1075 -48.71 5.68 -5.91
C CYS A 1075 -48.05 5.22 -4.60
N LYS A 1076 -48.66 5.53 -3.46
CA LYS A 1076 -48.12 5.21 -2.13
C LYS A 1076 -47.92 3.70 -1.91
N MET A 1077 -48.68 2.85 -2.60
CA MET A 1077 -48.62 1.40 -2.47
C MET A 1077 -47.74 0.69 -3.49
N CYS A 1078 -47.94 0.96 -4.78
CA CYS A 1078 -47.21 0.24 -5.83
C CYS A 1078 -46.00 1.01 -6.37
N GLY A 1079 -45.85 2.30 -6.04
CA GLY A 1079 -44.74 3.13 -6.50
C GLY A 1079 -44.88 3.65 -7.94
N ASP A 1080 -45.96 3.31 -8.66
CA ASP A 1080 -46.17 3.80 -10.05
C ASP A 1080 -46.26 5.32 -10.10
N VAL A 1081 -45.67 5.93 -11.11
CA VAL A 1081 -45.72 7.39 -11.39
C VAL A 1081 -46.66 7.62 -12.59
N PRO A 1082 -47.57 8.61 -12.56
CA PRO A 1082 -48.54 8.79 -13.64
C PRO A 1082 -47.87 9.31 -14.92
N ARG A 1083 -48.36 8.84 -16.09
CA ARG A 1083 -47.89 9.29 -17.42
C ARG A 1083 -48.34 10.74 -17.69
N VAL A 1084 -47.61 11.45 -18.56
CA VAL A 1084 -47.87 12.86 -18.92
C VAL A 1084 -49.35 13.06 -19.29
N GLY A 1085 -50.05 13.91 -18.54
CA GLY A 1085 -51.48 14.24 -18.75
C GLY A 1085 -52.50 13.48 -17.88
N LEU A 1086 -52.05 12.52 -17.05
CA LEU A 1086 -52.90 11.80 -16.10
C LEU A 1086 -52.43 12.06 -14.66
N GLU A 1087 -53.35 12.10 -13.68
CA GLU A 1087 -53.01 12.28 -12.26
C GLU A 1087 -53.51 11.12 -11.40
N HIS A 1088 -52.68 10.67 -10.45
CA HIS A 1088 -53.09 9.71 -9.44
C HIS A 1088 -54.02 10.35 -8.40
N LYS A 1089 -55.05 9.61 -7.98
CA LYS A 1089 -56.07 10.11 -7.07
C LYS A 1089 -55.50 10.34 -5.67
N LEU A 1090 -55.71 11.53 -5.14
CA LEU A 1090 -55.35 11.89 -3.77
C LEU A 1090 -56.29 11.21 -2.77
N CYS A 1091 -55.77 10.89 -1.58
CA CYS A 1091 -56.63 10.50 -0.46
C CYS A 1091 -57.58 11.65 -0.11
N SER A 1092 -58.88 11.43 -0.28
CA SER A 1092 -59.92 12.45 -0.07
C SER A 1092 -59.99 13.05 1.33
N ARG A 1093 -59.36 12.40 2.33
CA ARG A 1093 -59.35 12.87 3.72
C ARG A 1093 -58.15 13.74 4.06
N CYS A 1094 -56.93 13.32 3.73
CA CYS A 1094 -55.71 14.05 4.11
C CYS A 1094 -55.03 14.80 2.96
N ASN A 1095 -55.33 14.47 1.71
CA ASN A 1095 -54.61 14.91 0.50
C ASN A 1095 -53.08 14.71 0.56
N GLY A 1096 -52.56 13.88 1.48
CA GLY A 1096 -51.13 13.69 1.71
C GLY A 1096 -50.51 12.50 1.00
N VAL A 1097 -51.32 11.63 0.37
CA VAL A 1097 -50.88 10.45 -0.38
C VAL A 1097 -51.72 10.27 -1.65
N ARG A 1098 -51.13 9.66 -2.68
CA ARG A 1098 -51.75 9.42 -3.99
C ARG A 1098 -51.83 7.93 -4.31
N TYR A 1099 -52.85 7.51 -5.06
CA TYR A 1099 -53.06 6.13 -5.48
C TYR A 1099 -53.41 6.06 -6.98
N CYS A 1100 -52.83 5.08 -7.69
CA CYS A 1100 -53.15 4.83 -9.09
C CYS A 1100 -54.57 4.27 -9.30
N GLY A 1101 -55.23 3.78 -8.24
CA GLY A 1101 -56.62 3.32 -8.28
C GLY A 1101 -57.12 2.84 -6.91
N GLU A 1102 -58.40 2.50 -6.82
CA GLU A 1102 -59.04 2.07 -5.57
C GLU A 1102 -58.43 0.79 -4.97
N GLY A 1103 -57.90 -0.10 -5.82
CA GLY A 1103 -57.24 -1.34 -5.36
C GLY A 1103 -56.01 -1.04 -4.50
N CYS A 1104 -55.15 -0.11 -4.95
CA CYS A 1104 -54.00 0.33 -4.17
C CYS A 1104 -54.42 1.10 -2.91
N GLN A 1105 -55.44 1.95 -2.99
CA GLN A 1105 -55.93 2.66 -1.81
C GLN A 1105 -56.45 1.70 -0.73
N LYS A 1106 -57.24 0.69 -1.10
CA LYS A 1106 -57.79 -0.31 -0.15
C LYS A 1106 -56.68 -1.16 0.48
N ALA A 1107 -55.64 -1.50 -0.29
CA ALA A 1107 -54.49 -2.24 0.23
C ALA A 1107 -53.69 -1.43 1.27
N ASP A 1108 -53.49 -0.12 1.04
CA ASP A 1108 -52.79 0.77 2.00
C ASP A 1108 -53.63 1.10 3.23
N TRP A 1109 -54.96 1.07 3.09
CA TRP A 1109 -55.86 1.73 4.03
C TRP A 1109 -55.68 1.25 5.47
N LYS A 1110 -55.32 -0.03 5.68
CA LYS A 1110 -55.07 -0.59 7.02
C LYS A 1110 -53.96 0.15 7.78
N ASP A 1111 -52.94 0.62 7.07
CA ASP A 1111 -51.79 1.34 7.63
C ASP A 1111 -51.93 2.85 7.48
N HIS A 1112 -52.39 3.34 6.33
CA HIS A 1112 -52.60 4.76 6.09
C HIS A 1112 -53.63 5.38 7.05
N ARG A 1113 -54.71 4.67 7.41
CA ARG A 1113 -55.74 5.19 8.33
C ARG A 1113 -55.20 5.57 9.71
N LYS A 1114 -54.08 4.97 10.15
CA LYS A 1114 -53.45 5.23 11.45
C LYS A 1114 -52.79 6.62 11.49
N VAL A 1115 -52.45 7.18 10.34
CA VAL A 1115 -51.73 8.45 10.18
C VAL A 1115 -52.48 9.49 9.34
N CYS A 1116 -53.64 9.16 8.79
CA CYS A 1116 -54.47 10.01 7.94
C CYS A 1116 -55.21 11.09 8.76
N LYS A 1117 -54.71 12.34 8.76
CA LYS A 1117 -55.34 13.49 9.43
C LYS A 1117 -55.98 14.45 8.41
N PRO A 1118 -57.18 15.01 8.67
CA PRO A 1118 -57.80 16.00 7.79
C PRO A 1118 -56.95 17.26 7.69
N ARG A 1119 -56.78 17.77 6.46
CA ARG A 1119 -55.99 18.98 6.20
C ARG A 1119 -56.80 20.20 6.66
N VAL A 1120 -56.31 20.90 7.69
CA VAL A 1120 -56.87 22.18 8.13
C VAL A 1120 -56.51 23.23 7.08
N VAL A 1121 -57.50 23.72 6.35
CA VAL A 1121 -57.33 24.84 5.41
C VAL A 1121 -57.45 26.12 6.24
N GLY A 1122 -56.31 26.73 6.57
CA GLY A 1122 -56.28 28.11 7.03
C GLY A 1122 -56.72 29.02 5.88
N LYS A 1123 -57.69 29.89 6.14
CA LYS A 1123 -57.97 31.05 5.28
C LYS A 1123 -56.84 32.06 5.40
#